data_AF-A0A972AES0-F1
#
_entry.id   AF-A0A972AES0-F1
#
_cell.length_a   1.000
_cell.length_b   1.000
_cell.length_c   1.000
_cell.angle_alpha   90.00
_cell.angle_beta   90.00
_cell.angle_gamma   90.00
#
_symmetry.space_group_name_H-M   'P 1'
#
loop_
_entity.id
_entity.type
_entity.pdbx_description
1 polymer ?
#
loop_
_entity_poly.entity_id
_entity_poly.type
_entity_poly.pdbx_seq_one_letter_code
_entity_poly.pdbx_strand_id
1 'polypeptide(L)'
;MDLKVRWIEKGGDFSDAAKVRKRVFVEEQSYSLEEEFDSLDSVSEHLVLYDKDKEIACGRLIDLGGGAYKLGRIAVDKEYRGRGLGLMLVNLLSEKAEEKGATRLLIGAQTRVVPFYEKLGFVPYGLEYMDGHIPHVDMAKCLDFKDCRWLMFRKNAEAFLARKTIYLTKKVKSAVLRICTLGFGEFYVNGQRITDDLNVPAWTNYEYRDLSKIHMPIYDTLTHRVYYLEYDITSFLKDGENALGVHVGNGFYGQHESRNEGFTRCGDLKLAFSINLIYEDGELERIVSDSTVKVYESYILRTNIYFGEIQNLNNEPEGWNDAGFDDSEWYPPALADAPKSILEKQECPPDRVIRTIQPKLISKKGDHSVYDLGENVAGYPVLKFPEKSRANETALLRIAEEINEDGTLNFFSAGDIHRIQQDFYIHNGKDDSLYYPRFTWHAGRYFEIIGTAEPLEFRVIHTDIKNTSEFESSDDLLNWYYEAYIRTQLNNIHCCVPSDCPHRERLGYTGDGQIASGACMTTLSAKEMFKKWMKDIADNQDRFGGHVQHTAPFYGGGGGPGGWGGAIVIVPYNYYRYYGDTDVLREYYPNMVKYIEYMVSRCEDNLVVREEEGGWCLGDWCTPHNIILIPEPFVNTYYLIKTARITLEVAKILGINKDNEYLNKVIDDCSKAMHDNYFDEKTGSFLEGIQGADAFAADLGLGDERTLKNLVDKYTQIGRFDTGIFGTYILLDVLFKNGYGELAYKLLTNKSKVSFHRMRESGATTLWEEWEGRHSHSHPMFGGSVEHLFSYILGIKNTEGTVGFKDVTIAPADIPSLSYVKGSMLTENGRITVEIDRRNGETRIDAKADDGIIIRRA
;
A
#
# COMPACT_ATOMS: atom_id res chain seq x y z
N MET A 1 -20.37 23.10 -42.52
CA MET A 1 -21.10 21.97 -41.90
C MET A 1 -22.24 22.58 -41.16
N ASP A 2 -23.45 22.06 -41.33
CA ASP A 2 -24.63 22.52 -40.58
C ASP A 2 -24.88 21.51 -39.47
N LEU A 3 -24.21 21.72 -38.33
CA LEU A 3 -24.14 20.76 -37.23
C LEU A 3 -25.33 20.88 -36.29
N LYS A 4 -26.06 19.77 -36.12
CA LYS A 4 -27.09 19.63 -35.09
C LYS A 4 -26.69 18.57 -34.06
N VAL A 5 -26.98 18.84 -32.79
CA VAL A 5 -26.71 17.94 -31.66
C VAL A 5 -28.03 17.38 -31.14
N ARG A 6 -28.11 16.07 -30.92
CA ARG A 6 -29.27 15.41 -30.31
C ARG A 6 -28.83 14.50 -29.17
N TRP A 7 -29.47 14.66 -28.02
CA TRP A 7 -29.39 13.74 -26.89
C TRP A 7 -30.56 12.77 -26.92
N ILE A 8 -30.28 11.52 -26.59
CA ILE A 8 -31.23 10.42 -26.47
C ILE A 8 -31.13 9.93 -25.02
N GLU A 9 -32.18 10.16 -24.26
CA GLU A 9 -32.26 9.79 -22.85
C GLU A 9 -32.27 8.26 -22.66
N LYS A 10 -32.02 7.81 -21.43
CA LYS A 10 -32.02 6.38 -21.06
C LYS A 10 -33.34 5.71 -21.48
N GLY A 11 -33.27 4.55 -22.13
CA GLY A 11 -34.42 3.84 -22.68
C GLY A 11 -35.02 4.43 -23.96
N GLY A 12 -34.45 5.51 -24.50
CA GLY A 12 -34.88 6.12 -25.76
C GLY A 12 -34.46 5.34 -27.01
N ASP A 13 -35.07 5.66 -28.16
CA ASP A 13 -34.67 5.09 -29.45
C ASP A 13 -33.30 5.61 -29.89
N PHE A 14 -32.27 4.77 -29.76
CA PHE A 14 -30.89 5.07 -30.14
C PHE A 14 -30.54 4.63 -31.57
N SER A 15 -31.53 4.35 -32.42
CA SER A 15 -31.32 3.82 -33.78
C SER A 15 -30.36 4.66 -34.63
N ASP A 16 -30.38 5.99 -34.51
CA ASP A 16 -29.44 6.86 -35.22
C ASP A 16 -28.00 6.71 -34.70
N ALA A 17 -27.79 6.56 -33.38
CA ALA A 17 -26.47 6.24 -32.84
C ALA A 17 -26.00 4.84 -33.33
N ALA A 18 -26.91 3.87 -33.35
CA ALA A 18 -26.63 2.51 -33.82
C ALA A 18 -26.20 2.47 -35.30
N LYS A 19 -26.79 3.33 -36.16
CA LYS A 19 -26.37 3.45 -37.57
C LYS A 19 -24.92 3.90 -37.70
N VAL A 20 -24.51 4.95 -36.98
CA VAL A 20 -23.11 5.42 -36.97
C VAL A 20 -22.18 4.32 -36.45
N ARG A 21 -22.52 3.71 -35.31
CA ARG A 21 -21.73 2.63 -34.70
C ARG A 21 -21.56 1.43 -35.62
N LYS A 22 -22.62 1.01 -36.32
CA LYS A 22 -22.55 -0.07 -37.30
C LYS A 22 -21.58 0.25 -38.43
N ARG A 23 -21.60 1.48 -38.98
CA ARG A 23 -20.64 1.88 -40.02
C ARG A 23 -19.19 1.87 -39.51
N VAL A 24 -18.97 2.35 -38.29
CA VAL A 24 -17.61 2.56 -37.74
C VAL A 24 -17.02 1.32 -37.10
N PHE A 25 -17.78 0.57 -36.31
CA PHE A 25 -17.27 -0.59 -35.58
C PHE A 25 -17.51 -1.90 -36.33
N VAL A 26 -18.69 -2.12 -36.90
CA VAL A 26 -19.01 -3.37 -37.61
C VAL A 26 -18.44 -3.39 -39.02
N GLU A 27 -18.80 -2.40 -39.85
CA GLU A 27 -18.42 -2.39 -41.28
C GLU A 27 -16.95 -2.03 -41.50
N GLU A 28 -16.44 -1.03 -40.78
CA GLU A 28 -15.04 -0.59 -40.93
C GLU A 28 -14.07 -1.39 -40.06
N GLN A 29 -14.41 -1.64 -38.79
CA GLN A 29 -13.49 -2.27 -37.83
C GLN A 29 -13.79 -3.75 -37.59
N SER A 30 -14.73 -4.34 -38.33
CA SER A 30 -15.01 -5.79 -38.31
C SER A 30 -15.39 -6.36 -36.93
N TYR A 31 -16.00 -5.56 -36.06
CA TYR A 31 -16.71 -6.10 -34.89
C TYR A 31 -17.94 -6.90 -35.35
N SER A 32 -18.26 -7.97 -34.65
CA SER A 32 -19.56 -8.61 -34.80
C SER A 32 -20.68 -7.72 -34.22
N LEU A 33 -21.92 -7.95 -34.65
CA LEU A 33 -23.07 -7.24 -34.08
C LEU A 33 -23.25 -7.55 -32.58
N GLU A 34 -22.87 -8.75 -32.14
CA GLU A 34 -22.97 -9.19 -30.75
C GLU A 34 -21.92 -8.53 -29.85
N GLU A 35 -20.71 -8.27 -30.37
CA GLU A 35 -19.68 -7.53 -29.63
C GLU A 35 -19.98 -6.02 -29.56
N GLU A 36 -20.61 -5.47 -30.60
CA GLU A 36 -20.85 -4.03 -30.68
C GLU A 36 -21.98 -3.55 -29.77
N PHE A 37 -23.10 -4.29 -29.72
CA PHE A 37 -24.30 -3.90 -29.00
C PHE A 37 -24.49 -4.72 -27.73
N ASP A 38 -24.58 -4.05 -26.58
CA ASP A 38 -24.61 -4.67 -25.27
C ASP A 38 -25.84 -4.24 -24.44
N SER A 39 -26.01 -4.84 -23.27
CA SER A 39 -27.11 -4.50 -22.36
C SER A 39 -27.02 -3.06 -21.82
N LEU A 40 -25.82 -2.46 -21.84
CA LEU A 40 -25.59 -1.10 -21.35
C LEU A 40 -26.22 -0.06 -22.27
N ASP A 41 -26.43 -0.38 -23.55
CA ASP A 41 -27.04 0.54 -24.52
C ASP A 41 -28.43 1.03 -24.09
N SER A 42 -29.22 0.17 -23.43
CA SER A 42 -30.55 0.51 -22.94
C SER A 42 -30.57 1.45 -21.73
N VAL A 43 -29.49 1.44 -20.93
CA VAL A 43 -29.35 2.23 -19.69
C VAL A 43 -28.41 3.43 -19.84
N SER A 44 -27.88 3.63 -21.06
CA SER A 44 -27.00 4.75 -21.41
C SER A 44 -27.78 5.94 -21.96
N GLU A 45 -27.22 7.13 -21.80
CA GLU A 45 -27.61 8.30 -22.60
C GLU A 45 -26.75 8.32 -23.87
N HIS A 46 -27.35 8.59 -25.04
CA HIS A 46 -26.63 8.63 -26.31
C HIS A 46 -26.61 10.04 -26.88
N LEU A 47 -25.47 10.42 -27.46
CA LEU A 47 -25.25 11.67 -28.17
C LEU A 47 -25.08 11.38 -29.65
N VAL A 48 -25.79 12.10 -30.51
CA VAL A 48 -25.66 12.01 -31.97
C VAL A 48 -25.44 13.40 -32.58
N LEU A 49 -24.45 13.51 -33.45
CA LEU A 49 -24.19 14.69 -34.26
C LEU A 49 -24.69 14.46 -35.68
N TYR A 50 -25.34 15.48 -36.25
CA TYR A 50 -25.87 15.47 -37.61
C TYR A 50 -25.22 16.57 -38.44
N ASP A 51 -24.89 16.28 -39.70
CA ASP A 51 -24.67 17.32 -40.72
C ASP A 51 -25.91 17.36 -41.61
N LYS A 52 -26.66 18.46 -41.49
CA LYS A 52 -28.04 18.60 -42.00
C LYS A 52 -28.99 17.59 -41.34
N ASP A 53 -29.29 16.48 -42.02
CA ASP A 53 -30.21 15.42 -41.59
C ASP A 53 -29.55 14.03 -41.57
N LYS A 54 -28.24 13.94 -41.86
CA LYS A 54 -27.48 12.70 -41.77
C LYS A 54 -26.80 12.60 -40.41
N GLU A 55 -26.98 11.49 -39.70
CA GLU A 55 -26.22 11.14 -38.51
C GLU A 55 -24.76 10.80 -38.90
N ILE A 56 -23.78 11.48 -38.32
CA ILE A 56 -22.37 11.42 -38.76
C ILE A 56 -21.37 11.07 -37.66
N ALA A 57 -21.78 11.22 -36.40
CA ALA A 57 -20.97 10.89 -35.24
C ALA A 57 -21.86 10.59 -34.03
N CYS A 58 -21.39 9.75 -33.11
CA CYS A 58 -22.11 9.47 -31.88
C CYS A 58 -21.18 9.08 -30.72
N GLY A 59 -21.73 9.08 -29.51
CA GLY A 59 -21.12 8.51 -28.31
C GLY A 59 -22.18 8.16 -27.28
N ARG A 60 -21.79 7.39 -26.24
CA ARG A 60 -22.67 7.06 -25.11
C ARG A 60 -22.04 7.48 -23.78
N LEU A 61 -22.91 7.82 -22.83
CA LEU A 61 -22.57 8.15 -21.44
C LEU A 61 -23.25 7.16 -20.49
N ILE A 62 -22.45 6.56 -19.62
CA ILE A 62 -22.88 5.55 -18.65
C ILE A 62 -22.60 6.08 -17.25
N ASP A 63 -23.62 6.06 -16.38
CA ASP A 63 -23.47 6.32 -14.95
C ASP A 63 -23.04 5.03 -14.26
N LEU A 64 -21.86 5.04 -13.61
CA LEU A 64 -21.33 3.92 -12.86
C LEU A 64 -21.59 4.04 -11.35
N GLY A 65 -22.26 5.10 -10.92
CA GLY A 65 -22.43 5.44 -9.51
C GLY A 65 -21.20 6.12 -8.90
N GLY A 66 -21.38 6.68 -7.69
CA GLY A 66 -20.29 7.30 -6.92
C GLY A 66 -19.61 8.50 -7.61
N GLY A 67 -20.32 9.22 -8.48
CA GLY A 67 -19.76 10.35 -9.24
C GLY A 67 -18.89 9.92 -10.43
N ALA A 68 -18.85 8.63 -10.77
CA ALA A 68 -18.08 8.09 -11.88
C ALA A 68 -18.93 7.91 -13.14
N TYR A 69 -18.48 8.45 -14.26
CA TYR A 69 -19.17 8.30 -15.55
C TYR A 69 -18.23 7.72 -16.61
N LYS A 70 -18.71 6.75 -17.39
CA LYS A 70 -17.95 6.16 -18.51
C LYS A 70 -18.44 6.72 -19.84
N LEU A 71 -17.52 7.29 -20.60
CA LEU A 71 -17.69 7.63 -22.00
C LEU A 71 -17.40 6.39 -22.83
N GLY A 72 -18.26 6.08 -23.79
CA GLY A 72 -18.10 4.87 -24.60
C GLY A 72 -18.58 5.07 -26.03
N ARG A 73 -18.21 4.10 -26.89
CA ARG A 73 -18.67 3.99 -28.28
C ARG A 73 -18.58 5.32 -29.04
N ILE A 74 -17.48 6.06 -28.83
CA ILE A 74 -17.17 7.30 -29.53
C ILE A 74 -16.85 6.96 -30.99
N ALA A 75 -17.74 7.35 -31.91
CA ALA A 75 -17.66 7.00 -33.31
C ALA A 75 -17.84 8.24 -34.19
N VAL A 76 -17.00 8.36 -35.22
CA VAL A 76 -17.10 9.39 -36.26
C VAL A 76 -16.96 8.72 -37.61
N ASP A 77 -17.92 8.96 -38.50
CA ASP A 77 -17.89 8.47 -39.87
C ASP A 77 -16.57 8.87 -40.56
N LYS A 78 -15.97 7.93 -41.30
CA LYS A 78 -14.65 8.06 -41.91
C LYS A 78 -14.45 9.36 -42.70
N GLU A 79 -15.46 9.78 -43.46
CA GLU A 79 -15.43 11.00 -44.30
C GLU A 79 -15.49 12.33 -43.51
N TYR A 80 -15.86 12.27 -42.23
CA TYR A 80 -15.98 13.42 -41.31
C TYR A 80 -14.84 13.49 -40.29
N ARG A 81 -13.91 12.53 -40.28
CA ARG A 81 -12.73 12.55 -39.40
C ARG A 81 -11.78 13.72 -39.74
N GLY A 82 -11.01 14.15 -38.75
CA GLY A 82 -10.12 15.32 -38.88
C GLY A 82 -10.83 16.68 -38.82
N ARG A 83 -12.16 16.72 -38.66
CA ARG A 83 -12.96 17.95 -38.57
C ARG A 83 -13.30 18.40 -37.14
N GLY A 84 -12.66 17.81 -36.13
CA GLY A 84 -12.89 18.14 -34.71
C GLY A 84 -14.11 17.47 -34.05
N LEU A 85 -14.86 16.61 -34.74
CA LEU A 85 -16.07 16.00 -34.19
C LEU A 85 -15.83 15.05 -33.00
N GLY A 86 -14.71 14.32 -32.99
CA GLY A 86 -14.36 13.47 -31.86
C GLY A 86 -14.11 14.29 -30.58
N LEU A 87 -13.41 15.43 -30.71
CA LEU A 87 -13.23 16.38 -29.62
C LEU A 87 -14.57 16.94 -29.13
N MET A 88 -15.44 17.31 -30.07
CA MET A 88 -16.78 17.81 -29.74
C MET A 88 -17.62 16.79 -28.98
N LEU A 89 -17.60 15.51 -29.38
CA LEU A 89 -18.30 14.44 -28.66
C LEU A 89 -17.80 14.29 -27.22
N VAL A 90 -16.47 14.20 -27.03
CA VAL A 90 -15.89 14.02 -25.69
C VAL A 90 -16.21 15.19 -24.79
N ASN A 91 -16.13 16.43 -25.30
CA ASN A 91 -16.46 17.62 -24.52
C ASN A 91 -17.94 17.64 -24.13
N LEU A 92 -18.86 17.42 -25.06
CA LEU A 92 -20.31 17.39 -24.78
C LEU A 92 -20.69 16.28 -23.78
N LEU A 93 -20.07 15.10 -23.90
CA LEU A 93 -20.27 14.01 -22.94
C LEU A 93 -19.71 14.35 -21.56
N SER A 94 -18.56 15.00 -21.50
CA SER A 94 -17.94 15.46 -20.25
C SER A 94 -18.80 16.51 -19.57
N GLU A 95 -19.27 17.53 -20.31
CA GLU A 95 -20.17 18.58 -19.82
C GLU A 95 -21.47 17.98 -19.27
N LYS A 96 -22.08 17.03 -20.00
CA LYS A 96 -23.30 16.34 -19.54
C LYS A 96 -23.07 15.53 -18.26
N ALA A 97 -21.90 14.90 -18.12
CA ALA A 97 -21.53 14.17 -16.91
C ALA A 97 -21.32 15.14 -15.72
N GLU A 98 -20.66 16.26 -15.96
CA GLU A 98 -20.45 17.32 -14.97
C GLU A 98 -21.77 17.92 -14.46
N GLU A 99 -22.72 18.19 -15.36
CA GLU A 99 -24.09 18.61 -15.01
C GLU A 99 -24.79 17.62 -14.08
N LYS A 100 -24.41 16.33 -14.15
CA LYS A 100 -24.94 15.24 -13.32
C LYS A 100 -24.06 14.95 -12.10
N GLY A 101 -23.10 15.82 -11.78
CA GLY A 101 -22.26 15.72 -10.59
C GLY A 101 -21.07 14.76 -10.72
N ALA A 102 -20.58 14.52 -11.94
CA ALA A 102 -19.38 13.71 -12.14
C ALA A 102 -18.14 14.33 -11.47
N THR A 103 -17.41 13.52 -10.70
CA THR A 103 -16.08 13.84 -10.16
C THR A 103 -14.97 13.20 -10.98
N ARG A 104 -15.29 12.14 -11.74
CA ARG A 104 -14.36 11.46 -12.64
C ARG A 104 -15.03 10.92 -13.89
N LEU A 105 -14.26 10.90 -14.98
CA LEU A 105 -14.64 10.32 -16.27
C LEU A 105 -13.73 9.13 -16.60
N LEU A 106 -14.32 8.06 -17.11
CA LEU A 106 -13.61 6.86 -17.56
C LEU A 106 -13.85 6.64 -19.05
N ILE A 107 -12.87 6.06 -19.74
CA ILE A 107 -13.02 5.62 -21.13
C ILE A 107 -12.15 4.40 -21.40
N GLY A 108 -12.68 3.42 -22.14
CA GLY A 108 -11.85 2.38 -22.75
C GLY A 108 -11.39 2.87 -24.11
N ALA A 109 -10.09 3.11 -24.28
CA ALA A 109 -9.53 3.69 -25.50
C ALA A 109 -8.75 2.64 -26.28
N GLN A 110 -8.95 2.56 -27.59
CA GLN A 110 -8.06 1.78 -28.45
C GLN A 110 -6.63 2.31 -28.28
N THR A 111 -5.64 1.43 -28.14
CA THR A 111 -4.26 1.82 -27.84
C THR A 111 -3.72 2.86 -28.83
N ARG A 112 -4.10 2.77 -30.11
CA ARG A 112 -3.71 3.72 -31.17
C ARG A 112 -4.24 5.16 -31.01
N VAL A 113 -5.30 5.38 -30.23
CA VAL A 113 -5.90 6.73 -30.01
C VAL A 113 -5.68 7.26 -28.59
N VAL A 114 -4.90 6.58 -27.75
CA VAL A 114 -4.49 7.09 -26.44
C VAL A 114 -3.96 8.53 -26.51
N PRO A 115 -3.07 8.91 -27.46
CA PRO A 115 -2.57 10.29 -27.56
C PRO A 115 -3.65 11.35 -27.84
N PHE A 116 -4.82 10.95 -28.37
CA PHE A 116 -5.95 11.85 -28.53
C PHE A 116 -6.59 12.16 -27.19
N TYR A 117 -6.84 11.15 -26.35
CA TYR A 117 -7.48 11.32 -25.04
C TYR A 117 -6.55 11.95 -24.00
N GLU A 118 -5.23 11.68 -24.07
CA GLU A 118 -4.24 12.35 -23.21
C GLU A 118 -4.25 13.87 -23.38
N LYS A 119 -4.41 14.36 -24.62
CA LYS A 119 -4.55 15.81 -24.89
C LYS A 119 -5.82 16.41 -24.27
N LEU A 120 -6.79 15.58 -23.89
CA LEU A 120 -8.04 15.99 -23.23
C LEU A 120 -7.98 15.81 -21.70
N GLY A 121 -6.82 15.40 -21.17
CA GLY A 121 -6.58 15.21 -19.73
C GLY A 121 -6.91 13.83 -19.20
N PHE A 122 -7.11 12.83 -20.06
CA PHE A 122 -7.24 11.43 -19.62
C PHE A 122 -5.86 10.79 -19.43
N VAL A 123 -5.73 9.93 -18.43
CA VAL A 123 -4.50 9.19 -18.11
C VAL A 123 -4.76 7.70 -18.23
N PRO A 124 -3.96 6.93 -18.99
CA PRO A 124 -4.13 5.48 -19.13
C PRO A 124 -3.76 4.75 -17.84
N TYR A 125 -4.44 3.64 -17.55
CA TYR A 125 -4.22 2.81 -16.37
C TYR A 125 -4.63 1.35 -16.58
N GLY A 126 -4.11 0.48 -15.72
CA GLY A 126 -4.40 -0.95 -15.76
C GLY A 126 -3.76 -1.66 -16.96
N LEU A 127 -4.06 -2.95 -17.09
CA LEU A 127 -3.55 -3.80 -18.17
C LEU A 127 -4.13 -3.40 -19.53
N GLU A 128 -3.36 -3.67 -20.59
CA GLU A 128 -3.93 -3.72 -21.94
C GLU A 128 -4.84 -4.95 -22.07
N TYR A 129 -6.01 -4.77 -22.69
CA TYR A 129 -6.98 -5.85 -22.92
C TYR A 129 -7.53 -5.79 -24.35
N MET A 130 -8.10 -6.90 -24.81
CA MET A 130 -8.76 -6.96 -26.12
C MET A 130 -10.26 -6.68 -25.96
N ASP A 131 -10.77 -5.66 -26.67
CA ASP A 131 -12.21 -5.48 -26.92
C ASP A 131 -12.47 -5.94 -28.36
N GLY A 132 -13.13 -7.09 -28.51
CA GLY A 132 -13.14 -7.86 -29.75
C GLY A 132 -11.72 -8.31 -30.10
N HIS A 133 -11.19 -7.84 -31.22
CA HIS A 133 -9.83 -8.13 -31.68
C HIS A 133 -8.91 -6.90 -31.66
N ILE A 134 -9.34 -5.80 -31.02
CA ILE A 134 -8.58 -4.55 -30.98
C ILE A 134 -8.05 -4.30 -29.56
N PRO A 135 -6.76 -3.98 -29.40
CA PRO A 135 -6.19 -3.68 -28.09
C PRO A 135 -6.70 -2.34 -27.56
N HIS A 136 -7.04 -2.34 -26.27
CA HIS A 136 -7.58 -1.23 -25.52
C HIS A 136 -6.87 -1.09 -24.17
N VAL A 137 -6.90 0.13 -23.64
CA VAL A 137 -6.51 0.44 -22.27
C VAL A 137 -7.57 1.34 -21.65
N ASP A 138 -7.83 1.16 -20.37
CA ASP A 138 -8.70 2.09 -19.65
C ASP A 138 -7.97 3.40 -19.36
N MET A 139 -8.71 4.50 -19.41
CA MET A 139 -8.19 5.83 -19.11
C MET A 139 -9.15 6.59 -18.20
N ALA A 140 -8.60 7.43 -17.32
CA ALA A 140 -9.36 8.21 -16.34
C ALA A 140 -9.03 9.70 -16.41
N LYS A 141 -10.02 10.56 -16.18
CA LYS A 141 -9.87 12.00 -16.03
C LYS A 141 -10.58 12.46 -14.76
N CYS A 142 -9.84 13.13 -13.88
CA CYS A 142 -10.39 13.74 -12.67
C CYS A 142 -10.96 15.13 -12.97
N LEU A 143 -12.17 15.41 -12.49
CA LEU A 143 -12.88 16.68 -12.67
C LEU A 143 -12.78 17.59 -11.44
N ASP A 144 -12.39 17.03 -10.29
CA ASP A 144 -12.21 17.78 -9.03
C ASP A 144 -11.09 18.81 -9.09
N PHE A 145 -10.20 18.76 -10.08
CA PHE A 145 -9.12 19.73 -10.26
C PHE A 145 -9.13 20.41 -11.63
N LYS A 146 -10.24 20.31 -12.39
CA LYS A 146 -10.30 20.77 -13.80
C LYS A 146 -9.98 22.27 -13.98
N ASP A 147 -10.32 23.09 -12.99
CA ASP A 147 -10.14 24.56 -13.00
C ASP A 147 -8.92 25.01 -12.20
N CYS A 148 -8.21 24.07 -11.56
CA CYS A 148 -7.06 24.35 -10.71
C CYS A 148 -5.79 24.53 -11.55
N ARG A 149 -4.95 25.48 -11.14
CA ARG A 149 -3.55 25.53 -11.56
C ARG A 149 -2.71 24.77 -10.55
N TRP A 150 -1.77 23.98 -11.05
CA TRP A 150 -0.74 23.36 -10.23
C TRP A 150 0.34 24.40 -9.94
N LEU A 151 0.69 24.52 -8.66
CA LEU A 151 1.56 25.56 -8.12
C LEU A 151 2.82 24.93 -7.54
N MET A 152 3.94 25.66 -7.64
CA MET A 152 5.19 25.34 -6.98
C MET A 152 5.85 26.62 -6.45
N PHE A 153 6.76 26.50 -5.47
CA PHE A 153 7.61 27.63 -5.08
C PHE A 153 8.73 27.84 -6.10
N ARG A 154 9.69 26.91 -6.13
CA ARG A 154 10.79 26.86 -7.11
C ARG A 154 11.26 25.42 -7.27
N LYS A 155 12.04 25.17 -8.32
CA LYS A 155 12.69 23.86 -8.51
C LYS A 155 13.64 23.57 -7.34
N ASN A 156 13.69 22.32 -6.90
CA ASN A 156 14.51 21.83 -5.80
C ASN A 156 14.28 22.54 -4.46
N ALA A 157 13.08 23.08 -4.21
CA ALA A 157 12.72 23.52 -2.88
C ALA A 157 12.61 22.31 -1.94
N GLU A 158 13.20 22.41 -0.75
CA GLU A 158 13.11 21.39 0.31
C GLU A 158 11.70 21.35 0.92
N ALA A 159 11.18 22.54 1.23
CA ALA A 159 9.83 22.76 1.71
C ALA A 159 9.39 24.20 1.39
N PHE A 160 8.10 24.44 1.32
CA PHE A 160 7.55 25.79 1.14
C PHE A 160 6.22 25.98 1.88
N LEU A 161 5.93 27.23 2.21
CA LEU A 161 4.65 27.68 2.72
C LEU A 161 3.84 28.28 1.57
N ALA A 162 2.54 28.00 1.51
CA ALA A 162 1.61 28.60 0.56
C ALA A 162 0.37 29.13 1.27
N ARG A 163 -0.07 30.32 0.87
CA ARG A 163 -1.20 31.02 1.48
C ARG A 163 -2.18 31.53 0.42
N LYS A 164 -3.48 31.41 0.71
CA LYS A 164 -4.56 32.03 -0.08
C LYS A 164 -5.49 32.81 0.85
N THR A 165 -5.59 34.12 0.63
CA THR A 165 -6.64 34.93 1.26
C THR A 165 -7.98 34.66 0.59
N ILE A 166 -9.03 34.51 1.40
CA ILE A 166 -10.40 34.26 0.98
C ILE A 166 -11.29 35.33 1.60
N TYR A 167 -12.07 36.03 0.79
CA TYR A 167 -13.00 37.07 1.26
C TYR A 167 -14.44 36.61 1.09
N LEU A 168 -15.10 36.29 2.20
CA LEU A 168 -16.49 35.86 2.22
C LEU A 168 -17.41 37.07 2.48
N THR A 169 -18.25 37.37 1.49
CA THR A 169 -19.26 38.45 1.58
C THR A 169 -20.65 37.95 1.95
N LYS A 170 -20.83 36.64 1.97
CA LYS A 170 -22.08 35.93 2.27
C LYS A 170 -21.83 34.83 3.29
N LYS A 171 -22.87 34.46 4.02
CA LYS A 171 -22.82 33.40 5.01
C LYS A 171 -22.76 32.02 4.34
N VAL A 172 -21.72 31.27 4.65
CA VAL A 172 -21.46 29.94 4.11
C VAL A 172 -22.31 28.90 4.84
N LYS A 173 -23.01 28.05 4.06
CA LYS A 173 -23.74 26.88 4.55
C LYS A 173 -22.85 25.63 4.58
N SER A 174 -21.97 25.47 3.59
CA SER A 174 -21.02 24.36 3.51
C SER A 174 -19.79 24.78 2.71
N ALA A 175 -18.61 24.33 3.16
CA ALA A 175 -17.34 24.51 2.48
C ALA A 175 -16.53 23.22 2.50
N VAL A 176 -16.19 22.69 1.33
CA VAL A 176 -15.38 21.48 1.18
C VAL A 176 -14.08 21.81 0.47
N LEU A 177 -12.96 21.59 1.15
CA LEU A 177 -11.60 21.68 0.60
C LEU A 177 -11.20 20.34 0.00
N ARG A 178 -10.82 20.34 -1.28
CA ARG A 178 -10.06 19.25 -1.90
C ARG A 178 -8.64 19.72 -2.17
N ILE A 179 -7.65 18.99 -1.68
CA ILE A 179 -6.26 19.42 -1.73
C ILE A 179 -5.34 18.25 -2.08
N CYS A 180 -4.38 18.53 -2.95
CA CYS A 180 -3.38 17.58 -3.40
C CYS A 180 -1.99 18.23 -3.28
N THR A 181 -1.08 17.56 -2.58
CA THR A 181 0.35 17.89 -2.58
C THR A 181 1.13 16.76 -3.24
N LEU A 182 2.12 17.09 -4.07
CA LEU A 182 3.17 16.16 -4.44
C LEU A 182 4.35 16.39 -3.50
N GLY A 183 4.53 15.45 -2.58
CA GLY A 183 5.18 15.66 -1.29
C GLY A 183 4.14 15.58 -0.17
N PHE A 184 4.59 15.68 1.07
CA PHE A 184 3.68 15.69 2.23
C PHE A 184 3.20 17.11 2.55
N GLY A 185 2.00 17.22 3.11
CA GLY A 185 1.33 18.48 3.38
C GLY A 185 0.76 18.58 4.79
N GLU A 186 0.80 19.79 5.36
CA GLU A 186 0.01 20.19 6.52
C GLU A 186 -0.89 21.37 6.15
N PHE A 187 -2.16 21.33 6.59
CA PHE A 187 -3.20 22.24 6.13
C PHE A 187 -3.84 23.01 7.27
N TYR A 188 -4.07 24.30 7.06
CA TYR A 188 -4.57 25.25 8.05
C TYR A 188 -5.65 26.14 7.48
N VAL A 189 -6.66 26.46 8.28
CA VAL A 189 -7.61 27.54 7.99
C VAL A 189 -7.66 28.46 9.20
N ASN A 190 -7.37 29.74 8.99
CA ASN A 190 -7.36 30.77 10.05
C ASN A 190 -6.49 30.37 11.26
N GLY A 191 -5.25 29.97 11.02
CA GLY A 191 -4.29 29.54 12.05
C GLY A 191 -4.55 28.16 12.64
N GLN A 192 -5.75 27.59 12.46
CA GLN A 192 -6.12 26.29 13.01
C GLN A 192 -5.77 25.17 12.02
N ARG A 193 -5.06 24.14 12.48
CA ARG A 193 -4.79 22.91 11.71
C ARG A 193 -6.11 22.18 11.43
N ILE A 194 -6.35 21.80 10.17
CA ILE A 194 -7.63 21.18 9.76
C ILE A 194 -7.82 19.80 10.41
N THR A 195 -6.77 18.98 10.40
CA THR A 195 -6.73 17.63 11.02
C THR A 195 -5.40 17.36 11.69
N ASP A 196 -5.35 16.34 12.54
CA ASP A 196 -4.13 15.78 13.14
C ASP A 196 -3.41 14.76 12.24
N ASP A 197 -3.80 14.68 10.96
CA ASP A 197 -3.22 13.76 9.99
C ASP A 197 -1.74 14.11 9.73
N LEU A 198 -0.90 13.08 9.63
CA LEU A 198 0.53 13.15 9.36
C LEU A 198 0.86 12.44 8.04
N ASN A 199 1.97 12.83 7.41
CA ASN A 199 2.50 12.16 6.21
C ASN A 199 1.48 11.97 5.08
N VAL A 200 0.61 12.96 4.89
CA VAL A 200 -0.45 12.91 3.87
C VAL A 200 -0.08 13.75 2.65
N PRO A 201 -0.53 13.38 1.42
CA PRO A 201 -1.30 12.18 1.07
C PRO A 201 -0.50 10.87 1.16
N ALA A 202 -1.22 9.74 1.15
CA ALA A 202 -0.66 8.39 1.17
C ALA A 202 0.30 8.15 0.00
N TRP A 203 1.32 7.33 0.25
CA TRP A 203 2.41 7.10 -0.70
C TRP A 203 1.97 6.20 -1.85
N THR A 204 2.24 6.62 -3.08
CA THR A 204 1.92 5.88 -4.31
C THR A 204 3.09 5.93 -5.32
N ASN A 205 2.94 5.23 -6.45
CA ASN A 205 3.78 5.47 -7.61
C ASN A 205 3.33 6.78 -8.29
N TYR A 206 3.91 7.91 -7.87
CA TYR A 206 3.34 9.25 -8.13
C TYR A 206 3.25 9.63 -9.60
N GLU A 207 4.34 9.56 -10.35
CA GLU A 207 4.41 9.93 -11.77
C GLU A 207 5.63 9.28 -12.42
N TYR A 208 5.67 9.32 -13.75
CA TYR A 208 6.77 8.75 -14.53
C TYR A 208 8.11 9.29 -14.07
N ARG A 209 9.06 8.38 -13.84
CA ARG A 209 10.47 8.68 -13.63
C ARG A 209 11.32 7.69 -14.41
N ASP A 210 12.56 8.08 -14.66
CA ASP A 210 13.53 7.25 -15.36
C ASP A 210 14.03 6.11 -14.45
N LEU A 211 13.36 4.97 -14.52
CA LEU A 211 13.70 3.77 -13.76
C LEU A 211 14.96 3.05 -14.30
N SER A 212 15.63 3.57 -15.33
CA SER A 212 16.93 3.03 -15.73
C SER A 212 18.06 3.40 -14.75
N LYS A 213 17.78 4.28 -13.78
CA LYS A 213 18.74 4.86 -12.82
C LYS A 213 18.59 4.34 -11.40
N ILE A 214 17.72 3.36 -11.18
CA ILE A 214 17.62 2.65 -9.90
C ILE A 214 18.63 1.50 -9.85
N HIS A 215 18.84 0.91 -8.67
CA HIS A 215 19.80 -0.18 -8.48
C HIS A 215 19.49 -1.41 -9.35
N MET A 216 18.21 -1.72 -9.52
CA MET A 216 17.70 -2.79 -10.39
C MET A 216 16.85 -2.19 -11.52
N PRO A 217 17.46 -1.78 -12.65
CA PRO A 217 16.75 -1.13 -13.74
C PRO A 217 15.61 -1.98 -14.30
N ILE A 218 14.46 -1.36 -14.56
CA ILE A 218 13.35 -1.98 -15.28
C ILE A 218 12.91 -1.10 -16.44
N TYR A 219 12.27 -1.71 -17.43
CA TYR A 219 11.75 -1.03 -18.63
C TYR A 219 10.23 -1.14 -18.76
N ASP A 220 9.58 -1.51 -17.66
CA ASP A 220 8.15 -1.72 -17.57
C ASP A 220 7.35 -0.42 -17.72
N THR A 221 6.15 -0.56 -18.25
CA THR A 221 5.18 0.52 -18.34
C THR A 221 4.23 0.42 -17.16
N LEU A 222 4.47 1.20 -16.10
CA LEU A 222 3.68 1.18 -14.88
C LEU A 222 2.50 2.17 -14.92
N THR A 223 1.52 1.95 -14.04
CA THR A 223 0.47 2.92 -13.74
C THR A 223 0.91 3.88 -12.64
N HIS A 224 0.52 5.15 -12.80
CA HIS A 224 0.84 6.20 -11.85
C HIS A 224 -0.43 6.78 -11.25
N ARG A 225 -0.40 6.99 -9.93
CA ARG A 225 -1.54 7.45 -9.15
C ARG A 225 -1.07 8.45 -8.10
N VAL A 226 -1.92 9.42 -7.81
CA VAL A 226 -1.72 10.40 -6.75
C VAL A 226 -3.04 10.55 -6.01
N TYR A 227 -2.96 10.54 -4.68
CA TYR A 227 -4.14 10.79 -3.85
C TYR A 227 -4.30 12.27 -3.52
N TYR A 228 -5.55 12.73 -3.51
CA TYR A 228 -5.96 13.99 -2.90
C TYR A 228 -6.82 13.75 -1.67
N LEU A 229 -6.88 14.75 -0.80
CA LEU A 229 -7.64 14.72 0.45
C LEU A 229 -8.85 15.63 0.33
N GLU A 230 -9.90 15.30 1.07
CA GLU A 230 -11.15 16.07 1.13
C GLU A 230 -11.50 16.35 2.59
N TYR A 231 -11.70 17.63 2.91
CA TYR A 231 -12.01 18.08 4.27
C TYR A 231 -13.21 19.03 4.26
N ASP A 232 -14.14 18.82 5.19
CA ASP A 232 -15.15 19.83 5.53
C ASP A 232 -14.48 20.94 6.35
N ILE A 233 -14.40 22.14 5.79
CA ILE A 233 -13.79 23.31 6.43
C ILE A 233 -14.84 24.35 6.87
N THR A 234 -16.13 24.01 6.83
CA THR A 234 -17.22 24.94 7.10
C THR A 234 -17.07 25.63 8.45
N SER A 235 -16.73 24.88 9.50
CA SER A 235 -16.60 25.40 10.87
C SER A 235 -15.34 26.25 11.09
N PHE A 236 -14.39 26.23 10.16
CA PHE A 236 -13.14 26.99 10.27
C PHE A 236 -13.26 28.39 9.66
N LEU A 237 -14.25 28.60 8.79
CA LEU A 237 -14.48 29.86 8.11
C LEU A 237 -15.25 30.85 9.00
N LYS A 238 -14.93 32.14 8.85
CA LYS A 238 -15.60 33.27 9.49
C LYS A 238 -16.08 34.28 8.45
N ASP A 239 -16.97 35.18 8.84
CA ASP A 239 -17.39 36.28 7.97
C ASP A 239 -16.18 37.18 7.63
N GLY A 240 -16.12 37.66 6.38
CA GLY A 240 -15.03 38.53 5.91
C GLY A 240 -13.77 37.76 5.51
N GLU A 241 -12.62 38.23 5.98
CA GLU A 241 -11.32 37.69 5.57
C GLU A 241 -10.99 36.36 6.27
N ASN A 242 -10.55 35.40 5.48
CA ASN A 242 -10.09 34.09 5.87
C ASN A 242 -8.75 33.78 5.20
N ALA A 243 -7.99 32.83 5.74
CA ALA A 243 -6.76 32.35 5.14
C ALA A 243 -6.73 30.82 5.08
N LEU A 244 -6.40 30.26 3.91
CA LEU A 244 -5.93 28.89 3.77
C LEU A 244 -4.39 28.92 3.79
N GLY A 245 -3.79 28.17 4.73
CA GLY A 245 -2.34 27.96 4.81
C GLY A 245 -1.98 26.51 4.52
N VAL A 246 -0.93 26.28 3.73
CA VAL A 246 -0.41 24.96 3.37
C VAL A 246 1.10 24.92 3.53
N HIS A 247 1.62 23.96 4.30
CA HIS A 247 3.06 23.68 4.40
C HIS A 247 3.35 22.40 3.65
N VAL A 248 4.26 22.44 2.66
CA VAL A 248 4.59 21.29 1.80
C VAL A 248 6.06 20.93 1.95
N GLY A 249 6.39 19.64 2.10
CA GLY A 249 7.77 19.13 2.14
C GLY A 249 7.97 17.86 1.32
N ASN A 250 9.22 17.40 1.22
CA ASN A 250 9.65 16.33 0.31
C ASN A 250 8.86 15.02 0.38
N GLY A 251 8.69 14.45 1.57
CA GLY A 251 8.19 13.08 1.72
C GLY A 251 8.90 12.10 0.76
N PHE A 252 8.18 11.09 0.25
CA PHE A 252 8.72 10.17 -0.77
C PHE A 252 8.83 10.78 -2.17
N TYR A 253 8.08 11.82 -2.49
CA TYR A 253 8.02 12.39 -3.83
C TYR A 253 9.27 13.21 -4.17
N GLY A 254 9.68 14.09 -3.26
CA GLY A 254 10.87 14.95 -3.38
C GLY A 254 12.16 14.31 -2.87
N GLN A 255 12.12 13.04 -2.44
CA GLN A 255 13.28 12.39 -1.87
C GLN A 255 14.44 12.31 -2.87
N HIS A 256 15.57 12.93 -2.53
CA HIS A 256 16.70 13.10 -3.43
C HIS A 256 18.05 12.80 -2.78
N GLU A 257 18.13 12.35 -1.53
CA GLU A 257 19.42 12.10 -0.87
C GLU A 257 19.77 10.61 -0.76
N SER A 258 18.82 9.77 -0.35
CA SER A 258 19.07 8.33 -0.29
C SER A 258 19.37 7.81 -1.69
N ARG A 259 20.37 6.94 -1.75
CA ARG A 259 20.85 6.30 -2.98
C ARG A 259 20.89 4.78 -2.85
N ASN A 260 20.26 4.23 -1.79
CA ASN A 260 20.22 2.80 -1.53
C ASN A 260 19.67 2.05 -2.75
N GLU A 261 18.56 2.56 -3.29
CA GLU A 261 17.93 2.05 -4.50
C GLU A 261 18.25 2.86 -5.76
N GLY A 262 19.34 3.64 -5.76
CA GLY A 262 19.65 4.56 -6.85
C GLY A 262 18.82 5.85 -6.83
N PHE A 263 18.43 6.37 -7.99
CA PHE A 263 17.75 7.67 -8.09
C PHE A 263 16.22 7.54 -8.04
N THR A 264 15.63 7.81 -6.87
CA THR A 264 14.20 7.62 -6.60
C THR A 264 13.37 8.90 -6.59
N ARG A 265 13.95 10.06 -6.87
CA ARG A 265 13.21 11.33 -6.89
C ARG A 265 12.18 11.33 -8.02
N CYS A 266 10.93 11.69 -7.70
CA CYS A 266 9.86 11.82 -8.70
C CYS A 266 9.85 13.21 -9.36
N GLY A 267 9.95 14.28 -8.56
CA GLY A 267 9.89 15.64 -9.11
C GLY A 267 10.13 16.77 -8.11
N ASP A 268 9.61 17.94 -8.45
CA ASP A 268 9.61 19.16 -7.63
C ASP A 268 8.25 19.34 -6.96
N LEU A 269 8.23 19.77 -5.68
CA LEU A 269 7.01 19.88 -4.88
C LEU A 269 5.91 20.68 -5.60
N LYS A 270 4.68 20.13 -5.60
CA LYS A 270 3.52 20.76 -6.24
C LYS A 270 2.32 20.81 -5.29
N LEU A 271 1.46 21.81 -5.49
CA LEU A 271 0.21 22.01 -4.77
C LEU A 271 -0.92 22.32 -5.76
N ALA A 272 -2.06 21.66 -5.59
CA ALA A 272 -3.32 22.07 -6.20
C ALA A 272 -4.46 21.93 -5.17
N PHE A 273 -5.43 22.84 -5.20
CA PHE A 273 -6.61 22.75 -4.35
C PHE A 273 -7.84 23.37 -5.01
N SER A 274 -9.01 22.93 -4.58
CA SER A 274 -10.27 23.63 -4.78
C SER A 274 -11.10 23.67 -3.51
N ILE A 275 -11.83 24.75 -3.29
CA ILE A 275 -12.80 24.91 -2.21
C ILE A 275 -14.15 25.13 -2.88
N ASN A 276 -15.07 24.19 -2.68
CA ASN A 276 -16.45 24.34 -3.12
C ASN A 276 -17.27 24.93 -1.97
N LEU A 277 -17.85 26.10 -2.18
CA LEU A 277 -18.69 26.82 -1.24
C LEU A 277 -20.15 26.73 -1.67
N ILE A 278 -21.02 26.47 -0.69
CA ILE A 278 -22.47 26.61 -0.82
C ILE A 278 -22.90 27.67 0.17
N TYR A 279 -23.51 28.75 -0.30
CA TYR A 279 -24.04 29.82 0.55
C TYR A 279 -25.46 29.51 1.05
N GLU A 280 -25.93 30.22 2.09
CA GLU A 280 -27.29 30.02 2.62
C GLU A 280 -28.40 30.34 1.61
N ASP A 281 -28.13 31.19 0.61
CA ASP A 281 -29.05 31.50 -0.49
C ASP A 281 -29.05 30.46 -1.62
N GLY A 282 -28.20 29.43 -1.52
CA GLY A 282 -28.04 28.36 -2.49
C GLY A 282 -27.05 28.67 -3.62
N GLU A 283 -26.41 29.84 -3.62
CA GLU A 283 -25.33 30.14 -4.56
C GLU A 283 -24.13 29.23 -4.33
N LEU A 284 -23.50 28.83 -5.44
CA LEU A 284 -22.29 28.01 -5.46
C LEU A 284 -21.11 28.87 -5.91
N GLU A 285 -20.03 28.81 -5.15
CA GLU A 285 -18.76 29.43 -5.53
C GLU A 285 -17.64 28.40 -5.44
N ARG A 286 -16.66 28.51 -6.35
CA ARG A 286 -15.48 27.68 -6.36
C ARG A 286 -14.22 28.52 -6.30
N ILE A 287 -13.45 28.37 -5.23
CA ILE A 287 -12.13 28.98 -5.07
C ILE A 287 -11.07 27.94 -5.45
N VAL A 288 -10.09 28.31 -6.27
CA VAL A 288 -9.08 27.37 -6.77
C VAL A 288 -7.66 27.84 -6.50
N SER A 289 -6.71 26.91 -6.55
CA SER A 289 -5.29 27.22 -6.65
C SER A 289 -5.00 27.91 -7.99
N ASP A 290 -4.53 29.15 -7.93
CA ASP A 290 -4.27 30.00 -9.08
C ASP A 290 -3.07 30.94 -8.81
N SER A 291 -2.83 31.92 -9.69
CA SER A 291 -1.72 32.86 -9.54
C SER A 291 -1.86 33.88 -8.41
N THR A 292 -2.98 33.89 -7.68
CA THR A 292 -3.20 34.78 -6.53
C THR A 292 -2.83 34.13 -5.20
N VAL A 293 -2.53 32.82 -5.19
CA VAL A 293 -1.83 32.18 -4.08
C VAL A 293 -0.48 32.89 -3.89
N LYS A 294 0.02 32.92 -2.66
CA LYS A 294 1.34 33.43 -2.29
C LYS A 294 2.18 32.30 -1.73
N VAL A 295 3.48 32.32 -1.98
CA VAL A 295 4.43 31.29 -1.52
C VAL A 295 5.66 31.90 -0.85
N TYR A 296 6.22 31.15 0.09
CA TYR A 296 7.40 31.54 0.86
C TYR A 296 8.27 30.32 1.17
N GLU A 297 9.59 30.52 1.30
CA GLU A 297 10.52 29.45 1.66
C GLU A 297 10.32 29.03 3.12
N SER A 298 10.23 27.72 3.39
CA SER A 298 9.97 27.24 4.75
C SER A 298 11.13 27.49 5.71
N TYR A 299 10.83 27.48 7.00
CA TYR A 299 11.82 27.38 8.07
C TYR A 299 12.51 26.00 8.13
N ILE A 300 11.95 25.00 7.43
CA ILE A 300 12.59 23.71 7.18
C ILE A 300 13.60 23.89 6.03
N LEU A 301 14.89 23.88 6.38
CA LEU A 301 16.01 24.10 5.48
C LEU A 301 16.42 22.86 4.70
N ARG A 302 16.06 21.68 5.19
CA ARG A 302 16.27 20.37 4.58
C ARG A 302 15.23 19.41 5.13
N THR A 303 14.60 18.60 4.29
CA THR A 303 13.70 17.55 4.74
C THR A 303 13.88 16.27 3.95
N ASN A 304 14.08 15.17 4.67
CA ASN A 304 14.35 13.88 4.09
C ASN A 304 13.58 12.78 4.80
N ILE A 305 12.89 11.95 4.01
CA ILE A 305 12.13 10.83 4.58
C ILE A 305 13.03 9.79 5.28
N TYR A 306 14.33 9.70 4.98
CA TYR A 306 15.24 8.75 5.67
C TYR A 306 16.19 9.42 6.65
N PHE A 307 16.58 10.66 6.37
CA PHE A 307 17.71 11.31 7.06
C PHE A 307 17.30 12.52 7.92
N GLY A 308 16.00 12.70 8.14
CA GLY A 308 15.41 13.71 9.01
C GLY A 308 15.40 15.13 8.47
N GLU A 309 15.23 16.11 9.36
CA GLU A 309 15.04 17.52 9.02
C GLU A 309 16.08 18.45 9.63
N ILE A 310 16.39 19.54 8.93
CA ILE A 310 17.09 20.70 9.48
C ILE A 310 16.10 21.84 9.56
N GLN A 311 15.83 22.35 10.76
CA GLN A 311 14.86 23.42 10.98
C GLN A 311 15.51 24.64 11.63
N ASN A 312 15.22 25.82 11.08
CA ASN A 312 15.59 27.10 11.68
C ASN A 312 14.34 27.94 11.94
N LEU A 313 13.79 27.82 13.15
CA LEU A 313 12.55 28.50 13.52
C LEU A 313 12.70 30.03 13.61
N ASN A 314 13.92 30.59 13.49
CA ASN A 314 14.08 32.04 13.28
C ASN A 314 13.46 32.49 11.94
N ASN A 315 13.30 31.57 10.98
CA ASN A 315 12.77 31.85 9.65
C ASN A 315 11.26 31.63 9.53
N GLU A 316 10.59 31.18 10.60
CA GLU A 316 9.14 30.95 10.56
C GLU A 316 8.39 32.30 10.62
N PRO A 317 7.59 32.66 9.59
CA PRO A 317 6.80 33.88 9.64
C PRO A 317 5.62 33.69 10.59
N GLU A 318 5.62 34.40 11.71
CA GLU A 318 4.60 34.27 12.76
C GLU A 318 3.20 34.63 12.24
N GLY A 319 2.23 33.74 12.46
CA GLY A 319 0.84 33.94 12.02
C GLY A 319 0.63 33.87 10.50
N TRP A 320 1.57 33.31 9.73
CA TRP A 320 1.47 33.27 8.26
C TRP A 320 0.19 32.63 7.72
N ASN A 321 -0.42 31.72 8.48
CA ASN A 321 -1.64 31.01 8.15
C ASN A 321 -2.91 31.63 8.78
N ASP A 322 -2.80 32.80 9.43
CA ASP A 322 -3.93 33.57 9.96
C ASP A 322 -4.51 34.54 8.92
N ALA A 323 -5.78 34.90 9.10
CA ALA A 323 -6.36 36.05 8.39
C ALA A 323 -5.74 37.37 8.88
N GLY A 324 -5.54 38.33 7.98
CA GLY A 324 -4.92 39.62 8.30
C GLY A 324 -3.38 39.62 8.33
N PHE A 325 -2.73 38.49 8.02
CA PHE A 325 -1.29 38.43 7.84
C PHE A 325 -0.83 39.26 6.63
N ASP A 326 0.25 40.03 6.79
CA ASP A 326 0.84 40.82 5.71
C ASP A 326 1.77 39.95 4.85
N ASP A 327 1.26 39.50 3.69
CA ASP A 327 1.99 38.71 2.71
C ASP A 327 2.64 39.55 1.59
N SER A 328 2.87 40.85 1.81
CA SER A 328 3.48 41.74 0.80
C SER A 328 4.85 41.29 0.32
N GLU A 329 5.63 40.67 1.22
CA GLU A 329 6.98 40.15 0.95
C GLU A 329 6.97 38.72 0.37
N TRP A 330 5.78 38.11 0.19
CA TRP A 330 5.66 36.76 -0.36
C TRP A 330 5.60 36.77 -1.88
N TYR A 331 6.12 35.71 -2.47
CA TYR A 331 6.25 35.57 -3.91
C TYR A 331 4.96 35.03 -4.54
N PRO A 332 4.65 35.40 -5.80
CA PRO A 332 3.68 34.63 -6.57
C PRO A 332 4.22 33.21 -6.83
N PRO A 333 3.37 32.18 -6.93
CA PRO A 333 3.79 30.82 -7.23
C PRO A 333 4.29 30.71 -8.67
N ALA A 334 5.25 29.82 -8.89
CA ALA A 334 5.51 29.31 -10.22
C ALA A 334 4.40 28.32 -10.61
N LEU A 335 4.02 28.31 -11.89
CA LEU A 335 3.07 27.35 -12.44
C LEU A 335 3.81 26.05 -12.79
N ALA A 336 3.20 24.92 -12.44
CA ALA A 336 3.66 23.59 -12.78
C ALA A 336 2.64 22.88 -13.69
N ASP A 337 3.12 21.87 -14.42
CA ASP A 337 2.23 20.96 -15.13
C ASP A 337 1.53 20.03 -14.14
N ALA A 338 0.27 19.71 -14.42
CA ALA A 338 -0.45 18.66 -13.71
C ALA A 338 0.31 17.32 -13.83
N PRO A 339 0.33 16.49 -12.77
CA PRO A 339 0.91 15.16 -12.86
C PRO A 339 0.14 14.35 -13.92
N LYS A 340 0.88 13.59 -14.74
CA LYS A 340 0.29 12.66 -15.73
C LYS A 340 -0.09 11.35 -15.06
N SER A 341 -0.95 11.46 -14.05
CA SER A 341 -1.26 10.39 -13.11
C SER A 341 -2.75 10.40 -12.80
N ILE A 342 -3.29 9.25 -12.40
CA ILE A 342 -4.66 9.19 -11.93
C ILE A 342 -4.75 9.98 -10.63
N LEU A 343 -5.66 10.95 -10.56
CA LEU A 343 -5.99 11.65 -9.32
C LEU A 343 -7.22 10.99 -8.71
N GLU A 344 -7.09 10.54 -7.47
CA GLU A 344 -8.15 9.85 -6.74
C GLU A 344 -8.23 10.31 -5.29
N LYS A 345 -9.41 10.26 -4.71
CA LYS A 345 -9.58 10.57 -3.29
C LYS A 345 -8.91 9.49 -2.44
N GLN A 346 -8.19 9.89 -1.40
CA GLN A 346 -7.68 8.95 -0.41
C GLN A 346 -8.84 8.44 0.46
N GLU A 347 -9.06 7.12 0.43
CA GLU A 347 -10.03 6.45 1.31
C GLU A 347 -9.35 5.69 2.48
N CYS A 348 -8.04 5.44 2.37
CA CYS A 348 -7.28 4.79 3.44
C CYS A 348 -6.92 5.78 4.57
N PRO A 349 -6.83 5.32 5.83
CA PRO A 349 -6.54 6.19 6.97
C PRO A 349 -5.14 6.82 6.88
N PRO A 350 -4.93 8.03 7.39
CA PRO A 350 -3.61 8.67 7.41
C PRO A 350 -2.76 8.17 8.59
N ASP A 351 -1.48 8.58 8.62
CA ASP A 351 -0.65 8.43 9.82
C ASP A 351 -1.12 9.40 10.91
N ARG A 352 -1.06 8.97 12.18
CA ARG A 352 -1.41 9.77 13.35
C ARG A 352 -0.47 9.53 14.51
N VAL A 353 -0.47 10.43 15.49
CA VAL A 353 0.13 10.15 16.81
C VAL A 353 -0.80 9.22 17.56
N ILE A 354 -0.37 7.98 17.78
CA ILE A 354 -1.21 6.93 18.36
C ILE A 354 -1.10 6.91 19.88
N ARG A 355 0.12 7.18 20.39
CA ARG A 355 0.41 7.28 21.81
C ARG A 355 1.72 8.02 22.04
N THR A 356 1.97 8.38 23.29
CA THR A 356 3.21 9.03 23.69
C THR A 356 3.97 8.17 24.71
N ILE A 357 5.30 8.22 24.67
CA ILE A 357 6.22 7.57 25.61
C ILE A 357 6.99 8.67 26.32
N GLN A 358 7.20 8.50 27.64
CA GLN A 358 8.09 9.37 28.41
C GLN A 358 9.52 8.80 28.34
N PRO A 359 10.47 9.48 27.67
CA PRO A 359 11.82 8.94 27.48
C PRO A 359 12.58 8.85 28.81
N LYS A 360 13.27 7.73 29.02
CA LYS A 360 14.10 7.54 30.22
C LYS A 360 15.54 7.92 29.95
N LEU A 361 16.05 8.96 30.61
CA LEU A 361 17.48 9.32 30.56
C LEU A 361 18.32 8.18 31.16
N ILE A 362 19.26 7.64 30.36
CA ILE A 362 20.14 6.54 30.78
C ILE A 362 21.62 6.95 30.84
N SER A 363 22.00 8.03 30.16
CA SER A 363 23.37 8.57 30.18
C SER A 363 23.35 10.08 29.91
N LYS A 364 24.16 10.86 30.65
CA LYS A 364 24.37 12.30 30.40
C LYS A 364 25.84 12.65 30.62
N LYS A 365 26.51 13.18 29.59
CA LYS A 365 27.92 13.60 29.60
C LYS A 365 28.04 14.97 28.94
N GLY A 366 28.12 16.03 29.75
CA GLY A 366 28.09 17.40 29.22
C GLY A 366 26.73 17.72 28.59
N ASP A 367 26.75 18.13 27.33
CA ASP A 367 25.57 18.41 26.49
C ASP A 367 25.08 17.19 25.69
N HIS A 368 25.71 16.02 25.86
CA HIS A 368 25.28 14.77 25.26
C HIS A 368 24.43 13.95 26.24
N SER A 369 23.19 13.63 25.84
CA SER A 369 22.24 12.84 26.63
C SER A 369 21.68 11.69 25.80
N VAL A 370 21.58 10.48 26.38
CA VAL A 370 21.02 9.28 25.74
C VAL A 370 19.79 8.81 26.51
N TYR A 371 18.73 8.48 25.79
CA TYR A 371 17.43 8.08 26.32
C TYR A 371 17.02 6.70 25.80
N ASP A 372 16.34 5.92 26.65
CA ASP A 372 15.70 4.64 26.33
C ASP A 372 14.18 4.81 26.32
N LEU A 373 13.52 4.37 25.24
CA LEU A 373 12.06 4.34 25.11
C LEU A 373 11.44 3.08 25.73
N GLY A 374 12.27 2.09 26.08
CA GLY A 374 11.86 0.78 26.62
C GLY A 374 11.45 -0.22 25.55
N GLU A 375 11.14 0.25 24.35
CA GLU A 375 10.70 -0.55 23.20
C GLU A 375 11.12 0.11 21.88
N ASN A 376 11.29 -0.71 20.84
CA ASN A 376 11.60 -0.26 19.50
C ASN A 376 10.32 0.24 18.81
N VAL A 377 10.27 1.52 18.44
CA VAL A 377 9.05 2.19 17.95
C VAL A 377 9.35 3.11 16.77
N ALA A 378 8.35 3.34 15.92
CA ALA A 378 8.37 4.37 14.88
C ALA A 378 7.70 5.67 15.38
N GLY A 379 8.30 6.82 15.09
CA GLY A 379 7.85 8.11 15.58
C GLY A 379 8.94 9.16 15.66
N TYR A 380 8.76 10.13 16.55
CA TYR A 380 9.76 11.17 16.80
C TYR A 380 9.66 11.77 18.21
N PRO A 381 10.78 12.21 18.79
CA PRO A 381 10.79 12.95 20.04
C PRO A 381 10.35 14.40 19.82
N VAL A 382 9.62 14.94 20.80
CA VAL A 382 9.27 16.37 20.88
C VAL A 382 10.23 17.02 21.85
N LEU A 383 11.03 17.97 21.37
CA LEU A 383 12.02 18.66 22.16
C LEU A 383 11.56 20.07 22.54
N LYS A 384 12.08 20.54 23.67
CA LYS A 384 11.95 21.92 24.13
C LYS A 384 13.30 22.42 24.63
N PHE A 385 13.64 23.66 24.27
CA PHE A 385 14.80 24.33 24.85
C PHE A 385 14.47 24.87 26.26
N PRO A 386 15.44 24.89 27.19
CA PRO A 386 15.25 25.49 28.50
C PRO A 386 14.75 26.93 28.41
N GLU A 387 13.95 27.36 29.39
CA GLU A 387 13.48 28.75 29.45
C GLU A 387 14.66 29.72 29.40
N LYS A 388 14.50 30.79 28.61
CA LYS A 388 15.50 31.84 28.37
C LYS A 388 16.74 31.36 27.62
N SER A 389 16.68 30.22 26.93
CA SER A 389 17.66 29.85 25.92
C SER A 389 17.78 30.94 24.85
N ARG A 390 18.99 31.16 24.34
CA ARG A 390 19.26 32.21 23.37
C ARG A 390 18.89 31.74 21.97
N ALA A 391 18.40 32.67 21.14
CA ALA A 391 18.29 32.42 19.70
C ALA A 391 19.63 31.91 19.14
N ASN A 392 19.55 30.95 18.23
CA ASN A 392 20.67 30.21 17.63
C ASN A 392 21.37 29.18 18.53
N GLU A 393 20.84 28.89 19.73
CA GLU A 393 21.15 27.60 20.37
C GLU A 393 20.67 26.44 19.50
N THR A 394 21.33 25.28 19.59
CA THR A 394 21.08 24.16 18.68
C THR A 394 20.90 22.85 19.42
N ALA A 395 20.22 21.91 18.77
CA ALA A 395 20.09 20.53 19.22
C ALA A 395 20.19 19.60 18.01
N LEU A 396 21.08 18.62 18.09
CA LEU A 396 21.16 17.48 17.17
C LEU A 396 20.52 16.27 17.85
N LEU A 397 19.56 15.68 17.15
CA LEU A 397 18.91 14.43 17.52
C LEU A 397 19.43 13.29 16.65
N ARG A 398 19.76 12.13 17.24
CA ARG A 398 20.02 10.89 16.48
C ARG A 398 19.32 9.72 17.17
N ILE A 399 18.90 8.72 16.40
CA ILE A 399 18.13 7.56 16.90
C ILE A 399 18.62 6.25 16.29
N ALA A 400 18.60 5.19 17.10
CA ALA A 400 19.06 3.86 16.77
C ALA A 400 18.23 2.76 17.45
N GLU A 401 18.29 1.55 16.92
CA GLU A 401 17.63 0.37 17.52
C GLU A 401 18.43 -0.20 18.71
N GLU A 402 19.75 0.01 18.75
CA GLU A 402 20.67 -0.59 19.71
C GLU A 402 21.66 0.44 20.31
N ILE A 403 22.34 0.04 21.39
CA ILE A 403 23.46 0.77 22.00
C ILE A 403 24.71 -0.12 22.12
N ASN A 404 25.88 0.51 22.13
CA ASN A 404 27.16 -0.15 22.40
C ASN A 404 27.35 -0.38 23.91
N GLU A 405 28.32 -1.24 24.27
CA GLU A 405 28.67 -1.51 25.67
C GLU A 405 29.08 -0.25 26.46
N ASP A 406 29.62 0.78 25.78
CA ASP A 406 30.01 2.05 26.38
C ASP A 406 28.85 3.05 26.59
N GLY A 407 27.64 2.65 26.20
CA GLY A 407 26.39 3.42 26.31
C GLY A 407 26.15 4.43 25.18
N THR A 408 26.96 4.41 24.11
CA THR A 408 26.71 5.20 22.89
C THR A 408 25.73 4.50 21.95
N LEU A 409 25.07 5.23 21.05
CA LEU A 409 24.19 4.63 20.04
C LEU A 409 24.95 3.69 19.09
N ASN A 410 24.32 2.57 18.73
CA ASN A 410 24.83 1.63 17.74
C ASN A 410 24.00 1.73 16.45
N PHE A 411 24.62 2.23 15.38
CA PHE A 411 23.98 2.44 14.09
C PHE A 411 24.12 1.26 13.11
N PHE A 412 24.61 0.10 13.55
CA PHE A 412 24.87 -1.04 12.66
C PHE A 412 23.62 -1.49 11.89
N SER A 413 22.45 -1.52 12.55
CA SER A 413 21.18 -1.89 11.90
C SER A 413 20.67 -0.87 10.86
N ALA A 414 21.27 0.33 10.79
CA ALA A 414 21.02 1.29 9.72
C ALA A 414 21.75 0.92 8.41
N GLY A 415 22.64 -0.07 8.44
CA GLY A 415 23.39 -0.62 7.31
C GLY A 415 24.63 0.18 6.91
N ASP A 416 24.67 1.50 7.16
CA ASP A 416 25.83 2.38 6.88
C ASP A 416 25.83 3.59 7.82
N ILE A 417 27.00 4.10 8.19
CA ILE A 417 27.20 5.35 8.95
C ILE A 417 26.61 6.59 8.27
N HIS A 418 26.38 6.55 6.95
CA HIS A 418 25.77 7.62 6.18
C HIS A 418 24.23 7.56 6.16
N ARG A 419 23.63 6.54 6.79
CA ARG A 419 22.18 6.31 6.84
C ARG A 419 21.56 6.63 8.20
N ILE A 420 22.21 7.49 8.97
CA ILE A 420 21.75 7.83 10.32
C ILE A 420 20.53 8.75 10.24
N GLN A 421 19.49 8.34 10.94
CA GLN A 421 18.27 9.10 11.18
C GLN A 421 18.58 10.24 12.16
N GLN A 422 18.43 11.49 11.73
CA GLN A 422 18.81 12.64 12.55
C GLN A 422 18.04 13.92 12.23
N ASP A 423 17.75 14.72 13.26
CA ASP A 423 17.19 16.06 13.09
C ASP A 423 18.13 17.11 13.69
N PHE A 424 18.17 18.29 13.09
CA PHE A 424 18.92 19.42 13.59
C PHE A 424 18.02 20.65 13.76
N TYR A 425 17.98 21.19 14.97
CA TYR A 425 17.11 22.31 15.32
C TYR A 425 17.92 23.54 15.70
N ILE A 426 17.52 24.71 15.18
CA ILE A 426 18.04 26.03 15.55
C ILE A 426 16.94 26.78 16.30
N HIS A 427 17.22 27.12 17.56
CA HIS A 427 16.30 27.78 18.47
C HIS A 427 16.03 29.23 18.05
N ASN A 428 14.78 29.69 18.20
CA ASN A 428 14.36 31.05 17.86
C ASN A 428 14.38 32.02 19.05
N GLY A 429 14.72 31.55 20.25
CA GLY A 429 14.73 32.36 21.47
C GLY A 429 13.36 32.53 22.13
N LYS A 430 12.32 31.83 21.66
CA LYS A 430 10.97 31.84 22.26
C LYS A 430 10.76 30.62 23.16
N ASP A 431 10.29 30.85 24.38
CA ASP A 431 10.14 29.82 25.44
C ASP A 431 9.03 28.79 25.18
N ASP A 432 8.12 29.06 24.25
CA ASP A 432 6.96 28.24 23.89
C ASP A 432 7.17 27.38 22.63
N SER A 433 8.30 27.55 21.93
CA SER A 433 8.62 26.76 20.74
C SER A 433 8.85 25.27 21.05
N LEU A 434 8.23 24.41 20.24
CA LEU A 434 8.43 22.96 20.25
C LEU A 434 9.12 22.51 18.97
N TYR A 435 9.99 21.52 19.09
CA TYR A 435 10.85 21.04 18.00
C TYR A 435 10.60 19.57 17.74
N TYR A 436 10.17 19.26 16.51
CA TYR A 436 9.91 17.91 16.01
C TYR A 436 9.85 17.95 14.47
N PRO A 437 10.13 16.85 13.77
CA PRO A 437 10.07 16.83 12.31
C PRO A 437 8.62 16.95 11.82
N ARG A 438 8.42 17.52 10.62
CA ARG A 438 7.09 17.71 10.01
C ARG A 438 6.77 16.71 8.92
N PHE A 439 7.76 16.32 8.12
CA PHE A 439 7.57 15.49 6.91
C PHE A 439 8.44 14.24 6.89
N THR A 440 8.84 13.75 8.06
CA THR A 440 9.54 12.49 8.24
C THR A 440 9.17 11.83 9.57
N TRP A 441 9.61 10.59 9.73
CA TRP A 441 9.62 9.89 11.00
C TRP A 441 10.95 9.16 11.16
N HIS A 442 11.19 8.69 12.38
CA HIS A 442 12.32 7.83 12.68
C HIS A 442 11.86 6.55 13.34
N ALA A 443 12.72 5.55 13.39
CA ALA A 443 12.45 4.36 14.18
C ALA A 443 13.68 3.88 14.94
N GLY A 444 13.45 3.41 16.17
CA GLY A 444 14.48 2.96 17.09
C GLY A 444 13.94 2.84 18.51
N ARG A 445 14.81 2.36 19.41
CA ARG A 445 14.54 2.28 20.85
C ARG A 445 15.29 3.34 21.64
N TYR A 446 16.48 3.71 21.16
CA TYR A 446 17.37 4.63 21.85
C TYR A 446 17.60 5.86 21.00
N PHE A 447 17.53 7.04 21.60
CA PHE A 447 17.89 8.26 20.93
C PHE A 447 18.80 9.10 21.80
N GLU A 448 19.56 9.97 21.17
CA GLU A 448 20.41 10.93 21.85
C GLU A 448 20.08 12.36 21.43
N ILE A 449 20.43 13.28 22.32
CA ILE A 449 20.40 14.72 22.08
C ILE A 449 21.80 15.24 22.38
N ILE A 450 22.35 15.99 21.43
CA ILE A 450 23.56 16.80 21.60
C ILE A 450 23.14 18.27 21.54
N GLY A 451 23.26 18.98 22.66
CA GLY A 451 22.83 20.37 22.81
C GLY A 451 22.06 20.61 24.11
N THR A 452 21.39 21.76 24.20
CA THR A 452 20.71 22.19 25.44
C THR A 452 19.24 21.76 25.53
N ALA A 453 18.64 21.32 24.43
CA ALA A 453 17.24 20.89 24.41
C ALA A 453 17.00 19.61 25.23
N GLU A 454 15.79 19.48 25.76
CA GLU A 454 15.33 18.33 26.53
C GLU A 454 14.07 17.72 25.88
N PRO A 455 13.89 16.39 25.92
CA PRO A 455 12.71 15.76 25.36
C PRO A 455 11.53 15.85 26.34
N LEU A 456 10.37 16.25 25.84
CA LEU A 456 9.11 16.25 26.61
C LEU A 456 8.40 14.90 26.52
N GLU A 457 8.44 14.29 25.34
CA GLU A 457 7.78 13.04 25.01
C GLU A 457 8.37 12.46 23.72
N PHE A 458 8.12 11.19 23.48
CA PHE A 458 8.25 10.57 22.17
C PHE A 458 6.85 10.25 21.64
N ARG A 459 6.54 10.74 20.44
CA ARG A 459 5.26 10.48 19.77
C ARG A 459 5.42 9.27 18.87
N VAL A 460 4.75 8.18 19.23
CA VAL A 460 4.67 6.98 18.40
C VAL A 460 3.64 7.24 17.30
N ILE A 461 4.04 7.04 16.06
CA ILE A 461 3.18 7.27 14.90
C ILE A 461 3.14 6.03 14.02
N HIS A 462 2.00 5.80 13.39
CA HIS A 462 1.80 4.89 12.27
C HIS A 462 0.45 5.23 11.63
N THR A 463 0.10 4.59 10.51
CA THR A 463 -1.25 4.67 9.93
C THR A 463 -2.29 4.29 10.99
N ASP A 464 -3.38 5.05 11.13
CA ASP A 464 -4.39 4.88 12.20
C ASP A 464 -5.19 3.57 12.07
N ILE A 465 -4.52 2.48 12.43
CA ILE A 465 -5.00 1.10 12.41
C ILE A 465 -4.98 0.59 13.84
N LYS A 466 -6.08 -0.02 14.25
CA LYS A 466 -6.28 -0.54 15.59
C LYS A 466 -5.87 -2.01 15.65
N ASN A 467 -5.31 -2.42 16.79
CA ASN A 467 -5.24 -3.83 17.13
C ASN A 467 -6.67 -4.34 17.40
N THR A 468 -7.09 -5.34 16.63
CA THR A 468 -8.41 -5.96 16.67
C THR A 468 -8.37 -7.37 17.28
N SER A 469 -7.23 -7.79 17.84
CA SER A 469 -7.06 -9.11 18.43
C SER A 469 -6.45 -9.11 19.83
N GLU A 470 -6.59 -10.24 20.51
CA GLU A 470 -6.00 -10.54 21.82
C GLU A 470 -5.52 -12.00 21.83
N PHE A 471 -4.38 -12.27 22.46
CA PHE A 471 -3.83 -13.62 22.61
C PHE A 471 -3.08 -13.76 23.94
N GLU A 472 -3.34 -14.84 24.66
CA GLU A 472 -2.65 -15.20 25.91
C GLU A 472 -2.61 -16.72 26.05
N SER A 473 -1.47 -17.27 26.48
CA SER A 473 -1.26 -18.70 26.68
C SER A 473 -0.41 -18.99 27.91
N SER A 474 -0.33 -20.26 28.29
CA SER A 474 0.58 -20.71 29.34
C SER A 474 2.06 -20.67 28.95
N ASP A 475 2.40 -20.33 27.70
CA ASP A 475 3.78 -20.17 27.25
C ASP A 475 4.09 -18.68 27.00
N ASP A 476 4.92 -18.11 27.86
CA ASP A 476 5.29 -16.69 27.79
C ASP A 476 5.96 -16.31 26.47
N LEU A 477 6.60 -17.25 25.76
CA LEU A 477 7.26 -16.97 24.49
C LEU A 477 6.25 -16.79 23.36
N LEU A 478 5.13 -17.54 23.36
CA LEU A 478 4.06 -17.29 22.40
C LEU A 478 3.38 -15.93 22.66
N ASN A 479 3.20 -15.58 23.94
CA ASN A 479 2.65 -14.28 24.34
C ASN A 479 3.56 -13.14 23.85
N TRP A 480 4.87 -13.26 24.08
CA TRP A 480 5.85 -12.32 23.56
C TRP A 480 5.88 -12.28 22.02
N TYR A 481 5.79 -13.43 21.34
CA TYR A 481 5.82 -13.48 19.88
C TYR A 481 4.65 -12.72 19.26
N TYR A 482 3.45 -12.88 19.81
CA TYR A 482 2.27 -12.09 19.45
C TYR A 482 2.52 -10.59 19.67
N GLU A 483 2.93 -10.17 20.87
CA GLU A 483 3.17 -8.76 21.19
C GLU A 483 4.27 -8.12 20.33
N ALA A 484 5.36 -8.86 20.11
CA ALA A 484 6.49 -8.44 19.28
C ALA A 484 6.04 -8.25 17.82
N TYR A 485 5.21 -9.15 17.29
CA TYR A 485 4.64 -8.99 15.95
C TYR A 485 3.73 -7.77 15.86
N ILE A 486 2.78 -7.57 16.78
CA ILE A 486 1.88 -6.40 16.74
C ILE A 486 2.69 -5.11 16.71
N ARG A 487 3.69 -4.99 17.59
CA ARG A 487 4.59 -3.82 17.62
C ARG A 487 5.34 -3.67 16.29
N THR A 488 5.90 -4.77 15.77
CA THR A 488 6.66 -4.76 14.51
C THR A 488 5.81 -4.36 13.32
N GLN A 489 4.62 -4.95 13.19
CA GLN A 489 3.72 -4.68 12.08
C GLN A 489 3.24 -3.23 12.11
N LEU A 490 2.85 -2.70 13.29
CA LEU A 490 2.40 -1.31 13.42
C LEU A 490 3.53 -0.30 13.14
N ASN A 491 4.75 -0.56 13.64
CA ASN A 491 5.91 0.27 13.29
C ASN A 491 6.15 0.33 11.77
N ASN A 492 5.77 -0.74 11.04
CA ASN A 492 5.98 -0.89 9.61
C ASN A 492 4.77 -0.52 8.76
N ILE A 493 3.76 0.17 9.31
CA ILE A 493 2.66 0.68 8.49
C ILE A 493 2.65 2.20 8.55
N HIS A 494 3.14 2.80 7.48
CA HIS A 494 3.13 4.24 7.26
C HIS A 494 2.58 4.56 5.89
N CYS A 495 1.84 5.66 5.77
CA CYS A 495 1.28 6.13 4.49
C CYS A 495 0.41 5.05 3.79
N CYS A 496 -0.29 4.23 4.56
CA CYS A 496 -1.04 3.05 4.10
C CYS A 496 -0.19 2.02 3.31
N VAL A 497 1.10 1.87 3.61
CA VAL A 497 1.99 0.88 2.99
C VAL A 497 2.58 -0.01 4.09
N PRO A 498 2.46 -1.35 4.00
CA PRO A 498 3.18 -2.26 4.89
C PRO A 498 4.64 -2.38 4.43
N SER A 499 5.54 -1.63 5.06
CA SER A 499 6.96 -1.63 4.75
C SER A 499 7.69 -2.85 5.33
N ASP A 500 8.88 -3.10 4.80
CA ASP A 500 9.83 -4.07 5.29
C ASP A 500 10.37 -3.65 6.67
N CYS A 501 11.01 -2.48 6.77
CA CYS A 501 11.54 -1.92 8.02
C CYS A 501 11.18 -0.44 8.15
N PRO A 502 11.06 0.09 9.39
CA PRO A 502 10.55 1.45 9.59
C PRO A 502 11.62 2.54 9.49
N HIS A 503 12.91 2.17 9.47
CA HIS A 503 14.03 3.12 9.51
C HIS A 503 14.81 3.23 8.19
N ARG A 504 15.43 2.14 7.70
CA ARG A 504 16.49 2.23 6.68
C ARG A 504 16.00 2.18 5.23
N GLU A 505 14.98 1.37 4.94
CA GLU A 505 14.47 1.12 3.58
C GLU A 505 13.04 1.61 3.41
N ARG A 506 12.14 1.29 4.36
CA ARG A 506 10.76 1.79 4.39
C ARG A 506 9.97 1.45 3.13
N LEU A 507 10.35 0.38 2.43
CA LEU A 507 9.75 0.01 1.15
C LEU A 507 8.67 -1.05 1.36
N GLY A 508 7.58 -0.94 0.62
CA GLY A 508 6.50 -1.93 0.66
C GLY A 508 6.87 -3.23 -0.07
N TYR A 509 7.86 -3.97 0.42
CA TYR A 509 8.30 -5.22 -0.20
C TYR A 509 7.14 -6.22 -0.23
N THR A 510 6.84 -6.72 -1.43
CA THR A 510 5.63 -7.50 -1.68
C THR A 510 5.72 -8.92 -1.14
N GLY A 511 6.92 -9.51 -1.05
CA GLY A 511 7.14 -10.82 -0.43
C GLY A 511 6.86 -10.80 1.07
N ASP A 512 7.42 -9.81 1.78
CA ASP A 512 7.18 -9.52 3.20
C ASP A 512 5.71 -9.23 3.48
N GLY A 513 5.10 -8.36 2.67
CA GLY A 513 3.71 -8.00 2.82
C GLY A 513 2.76 -9.16 2.50
N GLN A 514 3.07 -10.03 1.53
CA GLN A 514 2.21 -11.19 1.25
C GLN A 514 2.28 -12.21 2.38
N ILE A 515 3.48 -12.53 2.89
CA ILE A 515 3.63 -13.52 3.96
C ILE A 515 3.01 -13.04 5.27
N ALA A 516 3.06 -11.74 5.54
CA ALA A 516 2.44 -11.13 6.71
C ALA A 516 0.94 -10.80 6.53
N SER A 517 0.39 -10.90 5.31
CA SER A 517 -0.96 -10.41 5.01
C SER A 517 -2.06 -11.08 5.85
N GLY A 518 -2.01 -12.40 6.00
CA GLY A 518 -2.98 -13.15 6.81
C GLY A 518 -2.88 -12.80 8.29
N ALA A 519 -1.67 -12.73 8.85
CA ALA A 519 -1.44 -12.28 10.22
C ALA A 519 -1.97 -10.85 10.44
N CYS A 520 -1.68 -9.93 9.52
CA CYS A 520 -2.10 -8.53 9.62
C CYS A 520 -3.63 -8.38 9.55
N MET A 521 -4.31 -9.08 8.64
CA MET A 521 -5.78 -9.09 8.54
C MET A 521 -6.46 -9.83 9.71
N THR A 522 -5.75 -10.75 10.36
CA THR A 522 -6.23 -11.43 11.58
C THR A 522 -6.20 -10.50 12.79
N THR A 523 -5.13 -9.71 12.92
CA THR A 523 -4.83 -9.01 14.16
C THR A 523 -5.11 -7.51 14.14
N LEU A 524 -5.21 -6.89 12.97
CA LEU A 524 -5.35 -5.43 12.81
C LEU A 524 -6.57 -5.05 11.97
N SER A 525 -7.08 -3.82 12.16
CA SER A 525 -8.13 -3.23 11.32
C SER A 525 -7.59 -2.76 9.95
N ALA A 526 -7.03 -3.68 9.17
CA ALA A 526 -6.20 -3.39 8.00
C ALA A 526 -6.96 -3.34 6.66
N LYS A 527 -8.31 -3.41 6.67
CA LYS A 527 -9.14 -3.53 5.47
C LYS A 527 -8.90 -2.45 4.42
N GLU A 528 -8.98 -1.18 4.80
CA GLU A 528 -8.84 -0.07 3.85
C GLU A 528 -7.37 0.17 3.44
N MET A 529 -6.42 -0.18 4.31
CA MET A 529 -4.99 -0.20 3.97
C MET A 529 -4.70 -1.24 2.87
N PHE A 530 -5.17 -2.48 3.04
CA PHE A 530 -4.93 -3.53 2.04
C PHE A 530 -5.66 -3.26 0.72
N LYS A 531 -6.86 -2.68 0.73
CA LYS A 531 -7.52 -2.20 -0.51
C LYS A 531 -6.62 -1.25 -1.29
N LYS A 532 -6.03 -0.27 -0.60
CA LYS A 532 -5.09 0.67 -1.21
C LYS A 532 -3.82 -0.04 -1.68
N TRP A 533 -3.22 -0.90 -0.86
CA TRP A 533 -1.96 -1.56 -1.20
C TRP A 533 -2.08 -2.56 -2.36
N MET A 534 -3.18 -3.31 -2.47
CA MET A 534 -3.46 -4.16 -3.65
C MET A 534 -3.48 -3.33 -4.93
N LYS A 535 -3.98 -2.09 -4.86
CA LYS A 535 -3.95 -1.15 -5.97
C LYS A 535 -2.53 -0.71 -6.31
N ASP A 536 -1.69 -0.46 -5.31
CA ASP A 536 -0.27 -0.15 -5.54
C ASP A 536 0.47 -1.32 -6.20
N ILE A 537 0.19 -2.57 -5.79
CA ILE A 537 0.78 -3.78 -6.40
C ILE A 537 0.36 -3.87 -7.87
N ALA A 538 -0.93 -3.68 -8.17
CA ALA A 538 -1.44 -3.71 -9.54
C ALA A 538 -0.93 -2.53 -10.39
N ASP A 539 -0.78 -1.34 -9.79
CA ASP A 539 -0.23 -0.17 -10.46
C ASP A 539 1.26 -0.40 -10.85
N ASN A 540 1.96 -1.29 -10.14
CA ASN A 540 3.33 -1.70 -10.43
C ASN A 540 3.44 -2.99 -11.26
N GLN A 541 2.35 -3.54 -11.77
CA GLN A 541 2.44 -4.61 -12.75
C GLN A 541 2.67 -4.02 -14.14
N ASP A 542 3.64 -4.55 -14.89
CA ASP A 542 3.84 -4.16 -16.28
C ASP A 542 2.58 -4.44 -17.10
N ARG A 543 2.12 -3.40 -17.80
CA ARG A 543 0.86 -3.43 -18.55
C ARG A 543 0.85 -4.46 -19.68
N PHE A 544 2.01 -4.84 -20.20
CA PHE A 544 2.14 -5.67 -21.41
C PHE A 544 2.69 -7.07 -21.11
N GLY A 545 3.76 -7.15 -20.34
CA GLY A 545 4.53 -8.35 -20.01
C GLY A 545 4.09 -9.03 -18.72
N GLY A 546 3.38 -8.35 -17.83
CA GLY A 546 2.84 -8.94 -16.59
C GLY A 546 3.84 -9.08 -15.44
N HIS A 547 5.07 -8.59 -15.59
CA HIS A 547 6.07 -8.52 -14.51
C HIS A 547 5.51 -7.70 -13.35
N VAL A 548 5.63 -8.22 -12.13
CA VAL A 548 5.19 -7.53 -10.91
C VAL A 548 6.44 -7.16 -10.13
N GLN A 549 6.55 -5.88 -9.76
CA GLN A 549 7.71 -5.39 -9.04
C GLN A 549 7.78 -5.86 -7.58
N HIS A 550 8.99 -5.82 -7.02
CA HIS A 550 9.30 -6.29 -5.67
C HIS A 550 8.81 -5.37 -4.55
N THR A 551 8.56 -4.10 -4.85
CA THR A 551 8.04 -3.12 -3.90
C THR A 551 6.80 -2.45 -4.45
N ALA A 552 5.85 -2.15 -3.56
CA ALA A 552 4.63 -1.45 -3.87
C ALA A 552 4.33 -0.33 -2.86
N PRO A 553 4.47 0.96 -3.24
CA PRO A 553 4.92 1.50 -4.55
C PRO A 553 6.35 1.14 -4.94
N PHE A 554 6.65 1.09 -6.26
CA PHE A 554 7.95 0.58 -6.72
C PHE A 554 9.01 1.65 -6.62
N TYR A 555 9.95 1.50 -5.70
CA TYR A 555 11.06 2.44 -5.45
C TYR A 555 12.44 1.78 -5.51
N GLY A 556 12.52 0.61 -6.15
CA GLY A 556 13.68 -0.28 -6.16
C GLY A 556 13.45 -1.52 -5.29
N GLY A 557 14.54 -2.16 -4.89
CA GLY A 557 14.54 -3.40 -4.12
C GLY A 557 14.77 -4.65 -4.97
N GLY A 558 15.45 -5.63 -4.38
CA GLY A 558 15.57 -6.99 -4.90
C GLY A 558 14.35 -7.85 -4.55
N GLY A 559 14.30 -9.08 -5.04
CA GLY A 559 13.15 -9.93 -4.74
C GLY A 559 13.15 -11.21 -5.52
N GLY A 560 12.14 -11.43 -6.34
CA GLY A 560 12.05 -12.62 -7.16
C GLY A 560 10.65 -12.79 -7.72
N PRO A 561 10.53 -13.34 -8.94
CA PRO A 561 9.28 -13.35 -9.67
C PRO A 561 8.24 -14.23 -8.97
N GLY A 562 8.65 -15.27 -8.23
CA GLY A 562 7.76 -16.10 -7.43
C GLY A 562 7.33 -15.44 -6.11
N GLY A 563 8.25 -15.39 -5.14
CA GLY A 563 7.94 -15.01 -3.76
C GLY A 563 7.50 -13.56 -3.56
N TRP A 564 7.96 -12.63 -4.40
CA TRP A 564 7.56 -11.22 -4.35
C TRP A 564 6.47 -10.90 -5.38
N GLY A 565 6.64 -11.36 -6.62
CA GLY A 565 5.64 -11.13 -7.66
C GLY A 565 4.27 -11.78 -7.38
N GLY A 566 4.26 -12.90 -6.64
CA GLY A 566 3.04 -13.64 -6.29
C GLY A 566 2.03 -12.87 -5.42
N ALA A 567 2.44 -11.73 -4.85
CA ALA A 567 1.57 -10.89 -4.04
C ALA A 567 0.32 -10.39 -4.80
N ILE A 568 0.41 -10.22 -6.13
CA ILE A 568 -0.74 -9.85 -6.98
C ILE A 568 -1.87 -10.90 -6.96
N VAL A 569 -1.54 -12.15 -6.56
CA VAL A 569 -2.51 -13.25 -6.43
C VAL A 569 -2.86 -13.50 -4.96
N ILE A 570 -1.85 -13.63 -4.10
CA ILE A 570 -2.03 -14.07 -2.71
C ILE A 570 -2.71 -13.00 -1.86
N VAL A 571 -2.36 -11.71 -2.02
CA VAL A 571 -2.92 -10.64 -1.20
C VAL A 571 -4.41 -10.43 -1.48
N PRO A 572 -4.88 -10.34 -2.76
CA PRO A 572 -6.33 -10.27 -3.04
C PRO A 572 -7.10 -11.52 -2.62
N TYR A 573 -6.50 -12.70 -2.74
CA TYR A 573 -7.14 -13.93 -2.27
C TYR A 573 -7.32 -13.93 -0.75
N ASN A 574 -6.29 -13.57 0.01
CA ASN A 574 -6.39 -13.40 1.46
C ASN A 574 -7.42 -12.33 1.83
N TYR A 575 -7.42 -11.19 1.14
CA TYR A 575 -8.43 -10.15 1.33
C TYR A 575 -9.85 -10.70 1.22
N TYR A 576 -10.14 -11.46 0.16
CA TYR A 576 -11.43 -12.13 0.00
C TYR A 576 -11.73 -13.13 1.12
N ARG A 577 -10.76 -13.96 1.52
CA ARG A 577 -10.95 -14.96 2.60
C ARG A 577 -11.32 -14.30 3.94
N TYR A 578 -10.70 -13.16 4.25
CA TYR A 578 -10.89 -12.44 5.50
C TYR A 578 -12.10 -11.50 5.51
N TYR A 579 -12.40 -10.84 4.40
CA TYR A 579 -13.45 -9.81 4.34
C TYR A 579 -14.68 -10.19 3.50
N GLY A 580 -14.62 -11.29 2.75
CA GLY A 580 -15.73 -11.79 1.91
C GLY A 580 -16.02 -10.95 0.66
N ASP A 581 -15.10 -10.08 0.25
CA ASP A 581 -15.28 -9.16 -0.88
C ASP A 581 -14.92 -9.86 -2.20
N THR A 582 -15.94 -10.26 -2.96
CA THR A 582 -15.77 -10.93 -4.26
C THR A 582 -15.47 -9.95 -5.39
N ASP A 583 -15.77 -8.66 -5.21
CA ASP A 583 -15.54 -7.65 -6.25
C ASP A 583 -14.05 -7.42 -6.44
N VAL A 584 -13.27 -7.46 -5.34
CA VAL A 584 -11.80 -7.44 -5.38
C VAL A 584 -11.23 -8.58 -6.22
N LEU A 585 -11.74 -9.81 -6.08
CA LEU A 585 -11.30 -10.93 -6.91
C LEU A 585 -11.61 -10.70 -8.39
N ARG A 586 -12.79 -10.15 -8.69
CA ARG A 586 -13.19 -9.85 -10.07
C ARG A 586 -12.32 -8.77 -10.70
N GLU A 587 -11.96 -7.75 -9.93
CA GLU A 587 -11.10 -6.65 -10.35
C GLU A 587 -9.69 -7.15 -10.71
N TYR A 588 -9.08 -7.98 -9.85
CA TYR A 588 -7.68 -8.40 -10.03
C TYR A 588 -7.51 -9.73 -10.79
N TYR A 589 -8.58 -10.47 -11.11
CA TYR A 589 -8.46 -11.72 -11.87
C TYR A 589 -7.64 -11.58 -13.17
N PRO A 590 -7.82 -10.53 -14.00
CA PRO A 590 -6.97 -10.32 -15.17
C PRO A 590 -5.49 -10.17 -14.81
N ASN A 591 -5.16 -9.46 -13.73
CA ASN A 591 -3.80 -9.29 -13.23
C ASN A 591 -3.18 -10.61 -12.77
N MET A 592 -3.97 -11.47 -12.11
CA MET A 592 -3.54 -12.80 -11.69
C MET A 592 -3.14 -13.66 -12.89
N VAL A 593 -4.01 -13.74 -13.92
CA VAL A 593 -3.72 -14.51 -15.14
C VAL A 593 -2.49 -13.94 -15.85
N LYS A 594 -2.39 -12.61 -15.96
CA LYS A 594 -1.26 -11.94 -16.62
C LYS A 594 0.09 -12.21 -15.93
N TYR A 595 0.09 -12.29 -14.61
CA TYR A 595 1.25 -12.69 -13.83
C TYR A 595 1.64 -14.16 -14.05
N ILE A 596 0.67 -15.08 -14.17
CA ILE A 596 0.96 -16.48 -14.51
C ILE A 596 1.57 -16.59 -15.91
N GLU A 597 1.06 -15.85 -16.90
CA GLU A 597 1.65 -15.77 -18.24
C GLU A 597 3.10 -15.29 -18.20
N TYR A 598 3.37 -14.25 -17.41
CA TYR A 598 4.73 -13.75 -17.16
C TYR A 598 5.63 -14.84 -16.59
N MET A 599 5.21 -15.51 -15.52
CA MET A 599 5.98 -16.57 -14.87
C MET A 599 6.30 -17.72 -15.84
N VAL A 600 5.32 -18.14 -16.64
CA VAL A 600 5.49 -19.18 -17.67
C VAL A 600 6.50 -18.74 -18.74
N SER A 601 6.51 -17.46 -19.12
CA SER A 601 7.51 -16.93 -20.08
C SER A 601 8.95 -16.99 -19.57
N ARG A 602 9.13 -17.15 -18.25
CA ARG A 602 10.43 -17.29 -17.58
C ARG A 602 10.81 -18.76 -17.33
N CYS A 603 10.00 -19.70 -17.79
CA CYS A 603 10.31 -21.11 -17.65
C CYS A 603 11.35 -21.61 -18.65
N GLU A 604 12.18 -22.55 -18.19
CA GLU A 604 12.94 -23.51 -19.00
C GLU A 604 12.61 -24.91 -18.47
N ASP A 605 12.26 -25.84 -19.36
CA ASP A 605 11.80 -27.19 -18.98
C ASP A 605 10.70 -27.19 -17.89
N ASN A 606 9.79 -26.21 -17.96
CA ASN A 606 8.69 -25.97 -17.02
C ASN A 606 9.11 -25.60 -15.58
N LEU A 607 10.37 -25.19 -15.37
CA LEU A 607 10.85 -24.59 -14.13
C LEU A 607 11.09 -23.10 -14.34
N VAL A 608 10.70 -22.26 -13.39
CA VAL A 608 10.94 -20.79 -13.43
C VAL A 608 12.38 -20.51 -13.06
N VAL A 609 13.26 -20.32 -14.05
CA VAL A 609 14.72 -20.28 -13.83
C VAL A 609 15.33 -18.88 -13.83
N ARG A 610 14.56 -17.85 -14.17
CA ARG A 610 15.07 -16.47 -14.31
C ARG A 610 13.98 -15.42 -14.07
N GLU A 611 14.42 -14.16 -14.00
CA GLU A 611 13.56 -12.97 -14.00
C GLU A 611 13.85 -12.09 -15.23
N GLU A 612 13.72 -10.77 -15.10
CA GLU A 612 14.24 -9.78 -16.04
C GLU A 612 15.77 -9.76 -16.03
N GLU A 613 16.35 -9.22 -17.10
CA GLU A 613 17.80 -9.09 -17.22
C GLU A 613 18.35 -8.23 -16.06
N GLY A 614 19.31 -8.79 -15.33
CA GLY A 614 19.86 -8.15 -14.13
C GLY A 614 19.01 -8.33 -12.87
N GLY A 615 17.83 -8.97 -12.96
CA GLY A 615 16.98 -9.36 -11.84
C GLY A 615 17.66 -10.35 -10.89
N TRP A 616 17.32 -10.27 -9.61
CA TRP A 616 17.91 -11.07 -8.55
C TRP A 616 16.80 -11.83 -7.82
N CYS A 617 16.84 -13.16 -7.87
CA CYS A 617 15.91 -14.04 -7.19
C CYS A 617 16.45 -14.42 -5.80
N LEU A 618 15.80 -14.02 -4.72
CA LEU A 618 16.26 -14.20 -3.35
C LEU A 618 15.98 -15.61 -2.78
N GLY A 619 15.11 -16.39 -3.42
CA GLY A 619 14.71 -17.72 -2.92
C GLY A 619 14.04 -17.66 -1.55
N ASP A 620 14.39 -18.59 -0.65
CA ASP A 620 13.93 -18.60 0.74
C ASP A 620 14.79 -17.67 1.61
N TRP A 621 14.57 -16.36 1.47
CA TRP A 621 15.38 -15.31 2.06
C TRP A 621 15.57 -15.44 3.58
N CYS A 622 16.75 -15.04 4.10
CA CYS A 622 17.12 -15.07 5.52
C CYS A 622 17.09 -16.44 6.20
N THR A 623 17.52 -17.51 5.52
CA THR A 623 17.89 -18.76 6.20
C THR A 623 19.00 -18.51 7.22
N PRO A 624 19.16 -19.38 8.24
CA PRO A 624 20.20 -19.19 9.25
C PRO A 624 21.59 -19.03 8.63
N HIS A 625 22.36 -18.09 9.18
CA HIS A 625 23.67 -17.67 8.68
C HIS A 625 23.66 -17.07 7.25
N ASN A 626 22.49 -16.76 6.69
CA ASN A 626 22.27 -16.36 5.29
C ASN A 626 22.84 -17.36 4.27
N ILE A 627 22.71 -18.66 4.56
CA ILE A 627 23.14 -19.73 3.66
C ILE A 627 21.89 -20.37 3.05
N ILE A 628 21.51 -19.93 1.85
CA ILE A 628 20.36 -20.47 1.12
C ILE A 628 20.84 -21.66 0.29
N LEU A 629 20.28 -22.84 0.56
CA LEU A 629 20.71 -24.11 -0.07
C LEU A 629 19.68 -24.65 -1.05
N ILE A 630 18.40 -24.29 -0.88
CA ILE A 630 17.36 -24.58 -1.86
C ILE A 630 17.57 -23.66 -3.07
N PRO A 631 17.61 -24.19 -4.30
CA PRO A 631 17.86 -23.38 -5.49
C PRO A 631 16.67 -22.49 -5.82
N GLU A 632 16.92 -21.27 -6.29
CA GLU A 632 15.90 -20.27 -6.62
C GLU A 632 14.79 -20.81 -7.54
N PRO A 633 15.09 -21.63 -8.59
CA PRO A 633 14.03 -22.19 -9.44
C PRO A 633 13.04 -23.09 -8.72
N PHE A 634 13.45 -23.76 -7.63
CA PHE A 634 12.54 -24.57 -6.82
C PHE A 634 11.50 -23.69 -6.12
N VAL A 635 11.95 -22.59 -5.49
CA VAL A 635 11.06 -21.64 -4.79
C VAL A 635 10.17 -20.89 -5.78
N ASN A 636 10.72 -20.43 -6.91
CA ASN A 636 9.97 -19.71 -7.93
C ASN A 636 8.89 -20.61 -8.58
N THR A 637 9.23 -21.86 -8.88
CA THR A 637 8.28 -22.81 -9.46
C THR A 637 7.21 -23.23 -8.44
N TYR A 638 7.57 -23.35 -7.15
CA TYR A 638 6.59 -23.52 -6.09
C TYR A 638 5.52 -22.41 -6.13
N TYR A 639 5.96 -21.15 -6.21
CA TYR A 639 5.03 -20.01 -6.26
C TYR A 639 4.20 -19.97 -7.54
N LEU A 640 4.75 -20.34 -8.70
CA LEU A 640 3.97 -20.49 -9.93
C LEU A 640 2.83 -21.50 -9.75
N ILE A 641 3.11 -22.68 -9.21
CA ILE A 641 2.09 -23.72 -8.99
C ILE A 641 1.05 -23.23 -7.97
N LYS A 642 1.50 -22.66 -6.84
CA LYS A 642 0.63 -22.16 -5.76
C LYS A 642 -0.33 -21.09 -6.27
N THR A 643 0.20 -20.09 -6.97
CA THR A 643 -0.58 -18.96 -7.48
C THR A 643 -1.49 -19.37 -8.65
N ALA A 644 -1.08 -20.30 -9.51
CA ALA A 644 -1.95 -20.85 -10.54
C ALA A 644 -3.15 -21.61 -9.94
N ARG A 645 -2.94 -22.38 -8.85
CA ARG A 645 -4.02 -23.05 -8.12
C ARG A 645 -5.00 -22.08 -7.48
N ILE A 646 -4.49 -21.03 -6.83
CA ILE A 646 -5.32 -19.94 -6.27
C ILE A 646 -6.11 -19.26 -7.39
N THR A 647 -5.47 -18.94 -8.51
CA THR A 647 -6.14 -18.30 -9.66
C THR A 647 -7.25 -19.18 -10.24
N LEU A 648 -7.03 -20.50 -10.31
CA LEU A 648 -8.05 -21.46 -10.73
C LEU A 648 -9.23 -21.55 -9.73
N GLU A 649 -8.96 -21.44 -8.43
CA GLU A 649 -10.01 -21.34 -7.41
C GLU A 649 -10.82 -20.05 -7.54
N VAL A 650 -10.13 -18.92 -7.74
CA VAL A 650 -10.76 -17.62 -8.01
C VAL A 650 -11.65 -17.69 -9.25
N ALA A 651 -11.18 -18.34 -10.33
CA ALA A 651 -11.97 -18.55 -11.54
C ALA A 651 -13.29 -19.29 -11.23
N LYS A 652 -13.24 -20.35 -10.40
CA LYS A 652 -14.43 -21.08 -9.95
C LYS A 652 -15.37 -20.22 -9.11
N ILE A 653 -14.83 -19.43 -8.17
CA ILE A 653 -15.61 -18.50 -7.33
C ILE A 653 -16.35 -17.48 -8.20
N LEU A 654 -15.70 -16.95 -9.23
CA LEU A 654 -16.26 -15.95 -10.14
C LEU A 654 -17.14 -16.54 -11.26
N GLY A 655 -17.18 -17.87 -11.42
CA GLY A 655 -17.86 -18.53 -12.53
C GLY A 655 -17.19 -18.32 -13.89
N ILE A 656 -15.88 -18.03 -13.91
CA ILE A 656 -15.08 -17.83 -15.12
C ILE A 656 -14.44 -19.16 -15.51
N ASN A 657 -14.68 -19.62 -16.75
CA ASN A 657 -14.15 -20.90 -17.24
C ASN A 657 -13.06 -20.77 -18.30
N LYS A 658 -12.86 -19.57 -18.86
CA LYS A 658 -12.07 -19.36 -20.08
C LYS A 658 -10.59 -19.78 -19.93
N ASP A 659 -10.01 -19.62 -18.75
CA ASP A 659 -8.58 -19.86 -18.49
C ASP A 659 -8.32 -21.22 -17.80
N ASN A 660 -9.37 -22.00 -17.49
CA ASN A 660 -9.24 -23.21 -16.66
C ASN A 660 -8.32 -24.26 -17.29
N GLU A 661 -8.44 -24.50 -18.59
CA GLU A 661 -7.59 -25.50 -19.29
C GLU A 661 -6.12 -25.08 -19.25
N TYR A 662 -5.83 -23.80 -19.53
CA TYR A 662 -4.49 -23.23 -19.47
C TYR A 662 -3.89 -23.34 -18.05
N LEU A 663 -4.62 -22.92 -17.02
CA LEU A 663 -4.16 -22.97 -15.64
C LEU A 663 -3.89 -24.40 -15.16
N ASN A 664 -4.78 -25.36 -15.46
CA ASN A 664 -4.55 -26.77 -15.12
C ASN A 664 -3.29 -27.31 -15.81
N LYS A 665 -3.09 -26.98 -17.09
CA LYS A 665 -1.89 -27.40 -17.82
C LYS A 665 -0.60 -26.86 -17.18
N VAL A 666 -0.57 -25.58 -16.79
CA VAL A 666 0.57 -24.98 -16.08
C VAL A 666 0.83 -25.71 -14.76
N ILE A 667 -0.22 -25.96 -13.98
CA ILE A 667 -0.11 -26.69 -12.70
C ILE A 667 0.49 -28.08 -12.90
N ASP A 668 -0.02 -28.84 -13.86
CA ASP A 668 0.40 -30.22 -14.11
C ASP A 668 1.85 -30.29 -14.62
N ASP A 669 2.19 -29.47 -15.63
CA ASP A 669 3.52 -29.47 -16.25
C ASP A 669 4.61 -29.04 -15.25
N CYS A 670 4.37 -27.96 -14.49
CA CYS A 670 5.33 -27.48 -13.49
C CYS A 670 5.42 -28.41 -12.28
N SER A 671 4.31 -29.01 -11.83
CA SER A 671 4.32 -30.01 -10.76
C SER A 671 5.15 -31.24 -11.15
N LYS A 672 4.98 -31.70 -12.40
CA LYS A 672 5.79 -32.79 -12.95
C LYS A 672 7.27 -32.41 -13.03
N ALA A 673 7.60 -31.22 -13.51
CA ALA A 673 8.99 -30.78 -13.58
C ALA A 673 9.66 -30.66 -12.20
N MET A 674 8.94 -30.19 -11.19
CA MET A 674 9.40 -30.17 -9.80
C MET A 674 9.70 -31.59 -9.30
N HIS A 675 8.80 -32.54 -9.55
CA HIS A 675 9.01 -33.93 -9.18
C HIS A 675 10.22 -34.54 -9.90
N ASP A 676 10.26 -34.44 -11.23
CA ASP A 676 11.31 -35.07 -12.06
C ASP A 676 12.72 -34.54 -11.76
N ASN A 677 12.86 -33.27 -11.37
CA ASN A 677 14.17 -32.64 -11.13
C ASN A 677 14.65 -32.72 -9.68
N TYR A 678 13.73 -32.81 -8.71
CA TYR A 678 14.08 -32.58 -7.31
C TYR A 678 13.68 -33.72 -6.37
N PHE A 679 12.76 -34.61 -6.76
CA PHE A 679 12.36 -35.76 -5.95
C PHE A 679 13.32 -36.93 -6.12
N ASP A 680 13.80 -37.50 -5.01
CA ASP A 680 14.56 -38.75 -5.02
C ASP A 680 13.66 -39.94 -4.65
N GLU A 681 13.36 -40.77 -5.64
CA GLU A 681 12.56 -41.99 -5.49
C GLU A 681 13.05 -42.95 -4.40
N LYS A 682 14.37 -42.96 -4.12
CA LYS A 682 14.95 -43.85 -3.11
C LYS A 682 14.64 -43.37 -1.69
N THR A 683 14.79 -42.08 -1.44
CA THR A 683 14.62 -41.49 -0.10
C THR A 683 13.19 -41.03 0.15
N GLY A 684 12.45 -40.67 -0.90
CA GLY A 684 11.13 -40.05 -0.81
C GLY A 684 11.16 -38.58 -0.41
N SER A 685 12.30 -37.90 -0.59
CA SER A 685 12.48 -36.49 -0.24
C SER A 685 12.83 -35.64 -1.47
N PHE A 686 12.46 -34.37 -1.41
CA PHE A 686 12.89 -33.34 -2.34
C PHE A 686 14.21 -32.73 -1.85
N LEU A 687 15.23 -32.68 -2.72
CA LEU A 687 16.54 -32.10 -2.39
C LEU A 687 17.12 -32.67 -1.08
N GLU A 688 16.97 -33.97 -0.84
CA GLU A 688 17.40 -34.66 0.38
C GLU A 688 16.80 -34.07 1.69
N GLY A 689 15.68 -33.36 1.60
CA GLY A 689 15.04 -32.69 2.74
C GLY A 689 15.85 -31.50 3.26
N ILE A 690 16.74 -30.91 2.44
CA ILE A 690 17.56 -29.75 2.84
C ILE A 690 16.67 -28.55 3.16
N GLN A 691 16.94 -27.88 4.28
CA GLN A 691 16.10 -26.77 4.77
C GLN A 691 14.60 -27.13 4.75
N GLY A 692 13.74 -26.27 4.21
CA GLY A 692 12.30 -26.52 4.12
C GLY A 692 11.86 -27.31 2.87
N ALA A 693 12.74 -27.93 2.08
CA ALA A 693 12.39 -28.46 0.76
C ALA A 693 11.19 -29.42 0.77
N ASP A 694 11.15 -30.37 1.71
CA ASP A 694 10.02 -31.29 1.87
C ASP A 694 8.74 -30.57 2.33
N ALA A 695 8.83 -29.43 3.03
CA ALA A 695 7.66 -28.63 3.41
C ALA A 695 7.04 -27.92 2.20
N PHE A 696 7.86 -27.30 1.35
CA PHE A 696 7.40 -26.71 0.08
C PHE A 696 6.70 -27.75 -0.80
N ALA A 697 7.29 -28.94 -0.95
CA ALA A 697 6.71 -30.03 -1.73
C ALA A 697 5.39 -30.53 -1.10
N ALA A 698 5.36 -30.75 0.21
CA ALA A 698 4.18 -31.22 0.93
C ALA A 698 3.01 -30.22 0.86
N ASP A 699 3.27 -28.90 0.92
CA ASP A 699 2.21 -27.88 0.76
C ASP A 699 1.59 -27.90 -0.65
N LEU A 700 2.36 -28.27 -1.67
CA LEU A 700 1.84 -28.51 -3.02
C LEU A 700 1.19 -29.89 -3.18
N GLY A 701 1.23 -30.76 -2.16
CA GLY A 701 0.79 -32.14 -2.27
C GLY A 701 1.65 -32.97 -3.25
N LEU A 702 2.93 -32.62 -3.39
CA LEU A 702 3.91 -33.39 -4.16
C LEU A 702 4.62 -34.40 -3.25
N GLY A 703 5.20 -35.43 -3.86
CA GLY A 703 5.88 -36.52 -3.16
C GLY A 703 4.92 -37.63 -2.71
N ASP A 704 5.35 -38.41 -1.74
CA ASP A 704 4.55 -39.50 -1.15
C ASP A 704 4.53 -39.42 0.38
N GLU A 705 3.97 -40.42 1.06
CA GLU A 705 3.89 -40.45 2.52
C GLU A 705 5.26 -40.32 3.21
N ARG A 706 6.35 -40.73 2.53
CA ARG A 706 7.72 -40.59 3.05
C ARG A 706 8.14 -39.13 3.11
N THR A 707 7.68 -38.27 2.21
CA THR A 707 8.04 -36.85 2.19
C THR A 707 7.61 -36.16 3.48
N LEU A 708 6.34 -36.30 3.87
CA LEU A 708 5.83 -35.76 5.14
C LEU A 708 6.49 -36.44 6.35
N LYS A 709 6.71 -37.76 6.29
CA LYS A 709 7.38 -38.48 7.37
C LYS A 709 8.82 -37.99 7.58
N ASN A 710 9.60 -37.84 6.50
CA ASN A 710 10.98 -37.37 6.54
C ASN A 710 11.06 -35.93 7.05
N LEU A 711 10.13 -35.07 6.64
CA LEU A 711 9.98 -33.71 7.17
C LEU A 711 9.80 -33.73 8.70
N VAL A 712 8.84 -34.51 9.19
CA VAL A 712 8.53 -34.62 10.63
C VAL A 712 9.71 -35.21 11.40
N ASP A 713 10.32 -36.29 10.90
CA ASP A 713 11.47 -36.93 11.53
C ASP A 713 12.65 -35.96 11.63
N LYS A 714 12.95 -35.23 10.56
CA LYS A 714 14.02 -34.21 10.53
C LYS A 714 13.79 -33.16 11.60
N TYR A 715 12.63 -32.50 11.60
CA TYR A 715 12.37 -31.40 12.54
C TYR A 715 12.21 -31.86 13.99
N THR A 716 11.75 -33.10 14.19
CA THR A 716 11.78 -33.75 15.52
C THR A 716 13.21 -33.96 16.00
N GLN A 717 14.13 -34.37 15.11
CA GLN A 717 15.53 -34.62 15.45
C GLN A 717 16.33 -33.33 15.68
N ILE A 718 16.18 -32.32 14.81
CA ILE A 718 16.98 -31.07 14.92
C ILE A 718 16.39 -30.08 15.92
N GLY A 719 15.07 -30.10 16.16
CA GLY A 719 14.39 -29.30 17.17
C GLY A 719 14.51 -27.77 17.01
N ARG A 720 14.77 -27.27 15.80
CA ARG A 720 14.95 -25.84 15.49
C ARG A 720 14.65 -25.55 14.02
N PHE A 721 14.49 -24.27 13.68
CA PHE A 721 14.38 -23.81 12.29
C PHE A 721 15.73 -23.90 11.55
N ASP A 722 15.67 -24.19 10.26
CA ASP A 722 16.77 -24.08 9.29
C ASP A 722 16.33 -23.38 7.98
N THR A 723 15.17 -22.73 8.04
CA THR A 723 14.42 -22.10 6.94
C THR A 723 14.56 -20.59 6.93
N GLY A 724 14.37 -20.00 5.76
CA GLY A 724 14.13 -18.58 5.56
C GLY A 724 12.67 -18.21 5.80
N ILE A 725 12.25 -17.08 5.25
CA ILE A 725 10.96 -16.47 5.56
C ILE A 725 9.79 -17.34 5.09
N PHE A 726 9.82 -17.78 3.83
CA PHE A 726 8.74 -18.55 3.23
C PHE A 726 8.74 -19.97 3.79
N GLY A 727 9.92 -20.58 3.89
CA GLY A 727 10.09 -21.92 4.44
C GLY A 727 9.60 -22.00 5.88
N THR A 728 9.84 -20.97 6.71
CA THR A 728 9.37 -20.95 8.10
C THR A 728 7.85 -20.96 8.19
N TYR A 729 7.17 -20.12 7.41
CA TYR A 729 5.71 -20.10 7.38
C TYR A 729 5.13 -21.42 6.85
N ILE A 730 5.63 -21.90 5.70
CA ILE A 730 5.15 -23.11 5.03
C ILE A 730 5.38 -24.35 5.91
N LEU A 731 6.55 -24.46 6.56
CA LEU A 731 6.84 -25.54 7.49
C LEU A 731 5.79 -25.61 8.61
N LEU A 732 5.53 -24.48 9.27
CA LEU A 732 4.57 -24.44 10.37
C LEU A 732 3.16 -24.77 9.89
N ASP A 733 2.73 -24.22 8.76
CA ASP A 733 1.42 -24.48 8.17
C ASP A 733 1.25 -25.97 7.80
N VAL A 734 2.23 -26.59 7.14
CA VAL A 734 2.22 -28.02 6.81
C VAL A 734 2.15 -28.90 8.05
N LEU A 735 2.94 -28.60 9.09
CA LEU A 735 2.91 -29.36 10.34
C LEU A 735 1.55 -29.27 11.03
N PHE A 736 0.97 -28.07 11.13
CA PHE A 736 -0.35 -27.89 11.72
C PHE A 736 -1.46 -28.58 10.92
N LYS A 737 -1.48 -28.43 9.59
CA LYS A 737 -2.48 -29.06 8.70
C LYS A 737 -2.47 -30.59 8.79
N ASN A 738 -1.30 -31.18 9.04
CA ASN A 738 -1.14 -32.63 9.10
C ASN A 738 -1.16 -33.19 10.53
N GLY A 739 -1.63 -32.42 11.52
CA GLY A 739 -1.84 -32.91 12.89
C GLY A 739 -0.59 -32.95 13.77
N TYR A 740 0.53 -32.37 13.33
CA TYR A 740 1.77 -32.28 14.11
C TYR A 740 1.85 -30.98 14.93
N GLY A 741 0.74 -30.59 15.56
CA GLY A 741 0.62 -29.33 16.32
C GLY A 741 1.66 -29.20 17.44
N GLU A 742 1.91 -30.28 18.18
CA GLU A 742 2.93 -30.31 19.23
C GLU A 742 4.35 -30.07 18.69
N LEU A 743 4.68 -30.54 17.48
CA LEU A 743 5.99 -30.28 16.86
C LEU A 743 6.08 -28.82 16.40
N ALA A 744 5.04 -28.30 15.75
CA ALA A 744 5.00 -26.90 15.33
C ALA A 744 5.14 -25.94 16.53
N TYR A 745 4.44 -26.24 17.64
CA TYR A 745 4.59 -25.53 18.91
C TYR A 745 6.03 -25.59 19.42
N LYS A 746 6.67 -26.76 19.47
CA LYS A 746 8.06 -26.91 19.91
C LYS A 746 9.05 -26.12 19.06
N LEU A 747 8.82 -26.00 17.75
CA LEU A 747 9.64 -25.18 16.88
C LEU A 747 9.46 -23.68 17.17
N LEU A 748 8.22 -23.21 17.30
CA LEU A 748 7.91 -21.83 17.68
C LEU A 748 8.55 -21.44 19.03
N THR A 749 8.59 -22.37 19.97
CA THR A 749 9.09 -22.13 21.33
C THR A 749 10.50 -22.67 21.59
N ASN A 750 11.22 -23.07 20.54
CA ASN A 750 12.55 -23.63 20.68
C ASN A 750 13.53 -22.60 21.27
N LYS A 751 14.51 -23.09 22.05
CA LYS A 751 15.49 -22.25 22.76
C LYS A 751 16.88 -22.26 22.11
N SER A 752 16.98 -22.68 20.84
CA SER A 752 18.24 -22.70 20.13
C SER A 752 18.69 -21.28 19.72
N LYS A 753 19.88 -21.15 19.14
CA LYS A 753 20.36 -19.84 18.63
C LYS A 753 19.52 -19.30 17.46
N VAL A 754 18.84 -20.17 16.73
CA VAL A 754 17.94 -19.83 15.62
C VAL A 754 16.52 -19.93 16.15
N SER A 755 16.05 -18.88 16.82
CA SER A 755 14.74 -18.90 17.46
C SER A 755 14.22 -17.52 17.83
N PHE A 756 12.89 -17.43 17.96
CA PHE A 756 12.21 -16.30 18.59
C PHE A 756 12.61 -16.14 20.06
N HIS A 757 12.89 -17.24 20.76
CA HIS A 757 13.42 -17.19 22.13
C HIS A 757 14.73 -16.39 22.20
N ARG A 758 15.64 -16.61 21.25
CA ARG A 758 16.92 -15.90 21.20
C ARG A 758 16.71 -14.40 21.00
N MET A 759 15.78 -13.98 20.14
CA MET A 759 15.43 -12.57 19.98
C MET A 759 14.96 -11.97 21.31
N ARG A 760 14.00 -12.63 21.98
CA ARG A 760 13.49 -12.20 23.29
C ARG A 760 14.59 -12.11 24.36
N GLU A 761 15.42 -13.13 24.50
CA GLU A 761 16.52 -13.18 25.48
C GLU A 761 17.58 -12.11 25.21
N SER A 762 17.74 -11.67 23.95
CA SER A 762 18.59 -10.54 23.59
C SER A 762 17.96 -9.17 23.88
N GLY A 763 16.75 -9.13 24.44
CA GLY A 763 16.05 -7.88 24.78
C GLY A 763 15.24 -7.28 23.63
N ALA A 764 15.00 -8.05 22.55
CA ALA A 764 14.18 -7.61 21.45
C ALA A 764 12.74 -7.34 21.90
N THR A 765 12.20 -6.22 21.44
CA THR A 765 10.79 -5.85 21.62
C THR A 765 10.00 -5.99 20.32
N THR A 766 10.69 -6.20 19.21
CA THR A 766 10.15 -6.40 17.86
C THR A 766 10.81 -7.64 17.25
N LEU A 767 10.28 -8.12 16.13
CA LEU A 767 10.88 -9.20 15.35
C LEU A 767 12.03 -8.65 14.52
N TRP A 768 13.10 -9.43 14.39
CA TRP A 768 14.26 -9.07 13.60
C TRP A 768 14.16 -9.59 12.16
N GLU A 769 14.93 -8.97 11.27
CA GLU A 769 15.08 -9.42 9.88
C GLU A 769 15.86 -10.74 9.76
N GLU A 770 16.91 -10.91 10.55
CA GLU A 770 17.71 -12.14 10.56
C GLU A 770 17.63 -12.83 11.90
N TRP A 771 17.77 -14.17 11.89
CA TRP A 771 17.85 -14.98 13.10
C TRP A 771 18.99 -14.53 14.04
N GLU A 772 20.10 -14.01 13.50
CA GLU A 772 21.25 -13.56 14.26
C GLU A 772 21.21 -12.09 14.71
N GLY A 773 20.26 -11.28 14.22
CA GLY A 773 20.13 -9.86 14.59
C GLY A 773 21.29 -8.99 14.10
N ARG A 774 21.67 -9.11 12.82
CA ARG A 774 22.71 -8.26 12.20
C ARG A 774 22.14 -7.04 11.48
N HIS A 775 20.91 -7.13 10.99
CA HIS A 775 20.29 -6.10 10.17
C HIS A 775 19.12 -5.44 10.92
N SER A 776 17.95 -5.24 10.29
CA SER A 776 16.83 -4.55 10.92
C SER A 776 16.37 -5.29 12.17
N HIS A 777 16.17 -4.56 13.27
CA HIS A 777 15.56 -5.13 14.48
C HIS A 777 14.04 -4.90 14.52
N SER A 778 13.41 -4.49 13.42
CA SER A 778 11.96 -4.37 13.27
C SER A 778 11.50 -4.77 11.86
N HIS A 779 11.24 -6.06 11.64
CA HIS A 779 10.89 -6.63 10.34
C HIS A 779 9.73 -7.65 10.42
N PRO A 780 8.66 -7.51 9.63
CA PRO A 780 7.41 -8.27 9.84
C PRO A 780 7.42 -9.69 9.27
N MET A 781 8.34 -10.04 8.36
CA MET A 781 8.28 -11.28 7.57
C MET A 781 8.22 -12.58 8.39
N PHE A 782 9.04 -12.72 9.45
CA PHE A 782 8.95 -13.87 10.37
C PHE A 782 7.70 -13.86 11.26
N GLY A 783 6.93 -12.77 11.24
CA GLY A 783 5.67 -12.59 11.93
C GLY A 783 4.46 -13.18 11.19
N GLY A 784 4.59 -13.58 9.93
CA GLY A 784 3.47 -14.17 9.17
C GLY A 784 2.81 -15.36 9.86
N SER A 785 3.59 -16.15 10.61
CA SER A 785 3.06 -17.30 11.35
C SER A 785 2.28 -16.95 12.63
N VAL A 786 2.17 -15.66 12.99
CA VAL A 786 1.26 -15.24 14.07
C VAL A 786 -0.19 -15.56 13.76
N GLU A 787 -0.58 -15.62 12.48
CA GLU A 787 -1.89 -16.14 12.09
C GLU A 787 -2.16 -17.53 12.67
N HIS A 788 -1.15 -18.40 12.75
CA HIS A 788 -1.28 -19.76 13.26
C HIS A 788 -1.64 -19.82 14.75
N LEU A 789 -1.34 -18.76 15.52
CA LEU A 789 -1.79 -18.64 16.91
C LEU A 789 -3.34 -18.61 16.96
N PHE A 790 -3.98 -18.01 15.97
CA PHE A 790 -5.43 -17.90 15.86
C PHE A 790 -6.03 -19.07 15.09
N SER A 791 -5.49 -19.38 13.91
CA SER A 791 -6.07 -20.37 13.01
C SER A 791 -5.85 -21.81 13.49
N TYR A 792 -4.72 -22.12 14.15
CA TYR A 792 -4.41 -23.48 14.59
C TYR A 792 -4.37 -23.64 16.11
N ILE A 793 -3.76 -22.71 16.87
CA ILE A 793 -3.66 -22.87 18.33
C ILE A 793 -5.01 -22.59 19.01
N LEU A 794 -5.64 -21.44 18.72
CA LEU A 794 -7.03 -21.17 19.11
C LEU A 794 -8.03 -21.94 18.24
N GLY A 795 -7.65 -22.25 17.00
CA GLY A 795 -8.48 -23.05 16.09
C GLY A 795 -9.59 -22.27 15.39
N ILE A 796 -9.53 -20.94 15.32
CA ILE A 796 -10.57 -20.10 14.71
C ILE A 796 -10.39 -20.11 13.19
N LYS A 797 -11.29 -20.79 12.46
CA LYS A 797 -11.24 -20.87 11.00
C LYS A 797 -12.61 -20.55 10.39
N ASN A 798 -12.63 -20.01 9.18
CA ASN A 798 -13.83 -20.10 8.35
C ASN A 798 -14.21 -21.59 8.20
N THR A 799 -15.49 -21.90 8.35
CA THR A 799 -16.03 -23.21 7.97
C THR A 799 -15.74 -23.48 6.50
N GLU A 800 -15.57 -24.75 6.13
CA GLU A 800 -15.28 -25.12 4.73
C GLU A 800 -16.35 -24.54 3.78
N GLY A 801 -15.89 -23.89 2.70
CA GLY A 801 -16.75 -23.21 1.74
C GLY A 801 -17.27 -21.82 2.16
N THR A 802 -16.90 -21.32 3.34
CA THR A 802 -17.29 -19.97 3.82
C THR A 802 -16.10 -19.01 3.87
N VAL A 803 -16.41 -17.72 3.97
CA VAL A 803 -15.44 -16.60 4.03
C VAL A 803 -15.97 -15.50 4.96
N GLY A 804 -15.10 -14.57 5.34
CA GLY A 804 -15.48 -13.39 6.12
C GLY A 804 -15.78 -13.68 7.59
N PHE A 805 -15.59 -14.90 8.07
CA PHE A 805 -15.86 -15.35 9.44
C PHE A 805 -17.33 -15.21 9.87
N LYS A 806 -18.28 -15.32 8.93
CA LYS A 806 -19.73 -15.41 9.23
C LYS A 806 -20.14 -16.77 9.78
N ASP A 807 -19.45 -17.83 9.36
CA ASP A 807 -19.62 -19.20 9.82
C ASP A 807 -18.23 -19.76 10.08
N VAL A 808 -17.94 -20.06 11.33
CA VAL A 808 -16.62 -20.42 11.82
C VAL A 808 -16.62 -21.80 12.46
N THR A 809 -15.54 -22.55 12.21
CA THR A 809 -15.26 -23.81 12.88
C THR A 809 -14.16 -23.59 13.91
N ILE A 810 -14.38 -24.06 15.14
CA ILE A 810 -13.38 -24.05 16.20
C ILE A 810 -12.70 -25.43 16.27
N ALA A 811 -11.48 -25.49 15.76
CA ALA A 811 -10.68 -26.70 15.59
C ALA A 811 -9.24 -26.50 16.06
N PRO A 812 -8.99 -26.39 17.38
CA PRO A 812 -7.65 -26.19 17.89
C PRO A 812 -6.78 -27.45 17.71
N ALA A 813 -5.51 -27.24 17.40
CA ALA A 813 -4.53 -28.31 17.28
C ALA A 813 -4.27 -28.99 18.64
N ASP A 814 -3.93 -30.28 18.60
CA ASP A 814 -3.53 -31.01 19.79
C ASP A 814 -2.10 -30.64 20.21
N ILE A 815 -2.01 -29.88 21.30
CA ILE A 815 -0.77 -29.34 21.86
C ILE A 815 -0.82 -29.56 23.38
N PRO A 816 -0.53 -30.78 23.86
CA PRO A 816 -0.60 -31.12 25.28
C PRO A 816 0.37 -30.30 26.15
N SER A 817 1.43 -29.72 25.55
CA SER A 817 2.36 -28.84 26.26
C SER A 817 1.74 -27.49 26.68
N LEU A 818 0.63 -27.07 26.08
CA LEU A 818 -0.09 -25.85 26.46
C LEU A 818 -1.21 -26.16 27.46
N SER A 819 -1.00 -25.76 28.71
CA SER A 819 -1.97 -25.96 29.79
C SER A 819 -3.21 -25.06 29.66
N TYR A 820 -3.08 -23.87 29.07
CA TYR A 820 -4.21 -23.06 28.64
C TYR A 820 -3.83 -22.14 27.47
N VAL A 821 -4.82 -21.72 26.70
CA VAL A 821 -4.72 -20.63 25.72
C VAL A 821 -6.06 -19.93 25.59
N LYS A 822 -6.07 -18.61 25.44
CA LYS A 822 -7.27 -17.82 25.17
C LYS A 822 -6.94 -16.66 24.23
N GLY A 823 -7.93 -16.21 23.49
CA GLY A 823 -7.77 -15.05 22.63
C GLY A 823 -9.06 -14.64 21.96
N SER A 824 -9.00 -13.50 21.27
CA SER A 824 -10.11 -12.99 20.49
C SER A 824 -9.65 -12.31 19.21
N MET A 825 -10.52 -12.27 18.20
CA MET A 825 -10.36 -11.44 17.00
C MET A 825 -11.66 -10.74 16.68
N LEU A 826 -11.59 -9.46 16.29
CA LEU A 826 -12.72 -8.68 15.80
C LEU A 826 -12.72 -8.70 14.27
N THR A 827 -13.76 -9.28 13.69
CA THR A 827 -14.00 -9.38 12.25
C THR A 827 -15.04 -8.35 11.81
N GLU A 828 -15.27 -8.21 10.50
CA GLU A 828 -16.37 -7.39 9.95
C GLU A 828 -17.76 -7.84 10.43
N ASN A 829 -17.89 -9.08 10.88
CA ASN A 829 -19.16 -9.66 11.35
C ASN A 829 -19.28 -9.69 12.87
N GLY A 830 -18.26 -9.23 13.60
CA GLY A 830 -18.24 -9.21 15.07
C GLY A 830 -17.04 -9.94 15.66
N ARG A 831 -16.97 -9.94 16.99
CA ARG A 831 -15.90 -10.55 17.78
C ARG A 831 -16.11 -12.06 17.91
N ILE A 832 -15.00 -12.81 17.85
CA ILE A 832 -14.92 -14.23 18.17
C ILE A 832 -13.91 -14.38 19.30
N THR A 833 -14.27 -15.12 20.35
CA THR A 833 -13.43 -15.40 21.51
C THR A 833 -13.36 -16.90 21.74
N VAL A 834 -12.16 -17.42 21.97
CA VAL A 834 -11.92 -18.83 22.29
C VAL A 834 -11.04 -18.93 23.54
N GLU A 835 -11.39 -19.84 24.44
CA GLU A 835 -10.59 -20.25 25.58
C GLU A 835 -10.47 -21.78 25.60
N ILE A 836 -9.26 -22.28 25.81
CA ILE A 836 -8.93 -23.69 25.91
C ILE A 836 -8.19 -23.91 27.23
N ASP A 837 -8.71 -24.79 28.08
CA ASP A 837 -8.14 -25.13 29.38
C ASP A 837 -7.88 -26.64 29.47
N ARG A 838 -6.65 -27.02 29.81
CA ARG A 838 -6.19 -28.41 29.99
C ARG A 838 -5.69 -28.71 31.40
N ARG A 839 -5.80 -27.76 32.35
CA ARG A 839 -5.19 -27.86 33.70
C ARG A 839 -5.77 -28.97 34.57
N ASN A 840 -6.99 -29.43 34.29
CA ASN A 840 -7.72 -30.40 35.10
C ASN A 840 -7.70 -31.84 34.53
N GLY A 841 -6.84 -32.14 33.56
CA GLY A 841 -6.76 -33.47 32.93
C GLY A 841 -7.85 -33.74 31.88
N GLU A 842 -8.83 -32.83 31.72
CA GLU A 842 -9.77 -32.77 30.61
C GLU A 842 -9.51 -31.50 29.78
N THR A 843 -9.72 -31.56 28.46
CA THR A 843 -9.64 -30.37 27.59
C THR A 843 -11.03 -29.72 27.50
N ARG A 844 -11.17 -28.52 28.08
CA ARG A 844 -12.37 -27.67 27.94
C ARG A 844 -12.12 -26.63 26.85
N ILE A 845 -13.05 -26.50 25.91
CA ILE A 845 -13.03 -25.46 24.85
C ILE A 845 -14.30 -24.64 24.99
N ASP A 846 -14.15 -23.36 25.30
CA ASP A 846 -15.22 -22.38 25.39
C ASP A 846 -15.08 -21.39 24.23
N ALA A 847 -16.07 -21.34 23.34
CA ALA A 847 -16.10 -20.41 22.22
C ALA A 847 -17.35 -19.54 22.25
N LYS A 848 -17.18 -18.24 22.00
CA LYS A 848 -18.25 -17.24 21.97
C LYS A 848 -18.06 -16.33 20.77
N ALA A 849 -19.14 -15.85 20.18
CA ALA A 849 -19.10 -14.84 19.15
C ALA A 849 -20.29 -13.89 19.27
N ASP A 850 -20.15 -12.69 18.69
CA ASP A 850 -21.23 -11.72 18.60
C ASP A 850 -22.40 -12.24 17.73
N ASP A 851 -23.57 -11.60 17.91
CA ASP A 851 -24.79 -11.96 17.17
C ASP A 851 -24.56 -11.92 15.65
N GLY A 852 -24.94 -13.00 14.97
CA GLY A 852 -24.81 -13.14 13.50
C GLY A 852 -23.66 -14.04 13.05
N ILE A 853 -22.76 -14.45 13.96
CA ILE A 853 -21.70 -15.43 13.67
C ILE A 853 -22.16 -16.83 14.11
N ILE A 854 -22.05 -17.80 13.20
CA ILE A 854 -22.33 -19.21 13.48
C ILE A 854 -21.04 -19.90 13.94
N ILE A 855 -21.06 -20.53 15.12
CA ILE A 855 -19.95 -21.35 15.61
C ILE A 855 -20.27 -22.83 15.41
N ARG A 856 -19.37 -23.53 14.73
CA ARG A 856 -19.36 -24.99 14.58
C ARG A 856 -18.21 -25.58 15.38
N ARG A 857 -18.48 -26.74 15.98
CA ARG A 857 -17.46 -27.58 16.58
C ARG A 857 -16.99 -28.60 15.55
N ALA A 858 -15.67 -28.71 15.37
CA ALA A 858 -15.07 -29.76 14.55
C ALA A 858 -15.25 -31.14 15.17
#